data_AF-I6L960-F1
#
_entry.id   AF-I6L960-F1
#
_cell.length_a   1.000
_cell.length_b   1.000
_cell.length_c   1.000
_cell.angle_alpha   90.00
_cell.angle_beta   90.00
_cell.angle_gamma   90.00
#
_symmetry.space_group_name_H-M   'P 1'
#
loop_
_entity.id
_entity.type
_entity.pdbx_description
1 polymer ?
#
loop_
_entity_poly.entity_id
_entity_poly.type
_entity_poly.pdbx_seq_one_letter_code
_entity_poly.pdbx_strand_id
1 'polypeptide(L)'
;MCEQLNINHMIQRIFLITLDNSDPSLKSGNGIPSRCVYLEEMAVELEDQDWLDMSNVEQAIFARLLLQDPGNHLISMTSSTTLNLSADRDAGERHIFCYLYSCFQRAKEEITKVPENLLPFAVQCRNLTVSNTRTVLLTPEIYVDQNIHEQLVDLMLEAIQGAHFEDVTEFLEEVIEALLLDEEVRTFPEVMIPVFDILLSRIKDLELCQILLYAYLDILLYFTRQKDMAKVFLEYIQPKDPSNGQMYQKTLLGVILNISCLLKTPGVVENHGFFLNPSRSSPQEIKVQEANIHQFMAQFHEKIYQMLKNLLQLSPETKHCILFWLGNCLHANAGRTKIWANQMPEIFFQMYASDAFFLNLGAALLKLCQPFCKPRSSRLLTFNPTYCVLKDLNDEERKIKSVHMRGLDKETCLIPAVQEPMFPQSYNLVTENLALTEYTLYLGFHRLHDQMVKINQNLHRLQVAWRDAQQSSSPAADNLREQFERLMTIYLSTKTAMTEPQMLQNCLNLQVSMAVLLVQLAIGNEGSQPIELSFPLPDGYSSLAYVPEFFADNLGDFLIFLRRFAEDILETSADSLEHVLHFITIFTGSIERMKNPHLRAKLAEVLEAVMPHLDQTPSPLVSSVFHRKRVFCNFPYAPQLAEALIKVFVDIEFTGDPHQFEQKFNYRRPMYPILRYMWGTDCYRESIKDLADYASKNLEAMNPPLFLRFLNLLMNDAIFLLDEAIQYLSKIKIQQIEKDRGEWESLTPEARREKEAGLQMFGQLARFHNIMSNETIGTLSFLTSEIKSLFVHPFLAERIISMLNYFLQHLVGPKMGALKVKDFSEFDFKPQQLVSDICTIYLNLGYLRLVLRKP
;
A
#
# COMPACT_ATOMS: atom_id res chain seq x y z
N MET A 1 62.25 35.35 3.64
CA MET A 1 61.46 36.57 3.33
C MET A 1 60.47 36.37 2.18
N CYS A 2 60.88 36.16 0.91
CA CYS A 2 59.90 35.98 -0.19
C CYS A 2 58.95 34.78 0.00
N GLU A 3 59.45 33.65 0.48
CA GLU A 3 58.62 32.46 0.73
C GLU A 3 57.61 32.68 1.86
N GLN A 4 58.05 33.27 2.97
CA GLN A 4 57.21 33.58 4.12
C GLN A 4 56.11 34.60 3.78
N LEU A 5 56.42 35.60 2.95
CA LEU A 5 55.43 36.54 2.42
C LEU A 5 54.38 35.82 1.56
N ASN A 6 54.82 34.89 0.70
CA ASN A 6 53.90 34.11 -0.13
C ASN A 6 53.02 33.17 0.69
N ILE A 7 53.55 32.57 1.77
CA ILE A 7 52.78 31.76 2.72
C ILE A 7 51.73 32.63 3.42
N ASN A 8 52.11 33.82 3.92
CA ASN A 8 51.17 34.75 4.53
C ASN A 8 50.03 35.12 3.56
N HIS A 9 50.36 35.54 2.33
CA HIS A 9 49.33 35.88 1.34
C HIS A 9 48.43 34.69 0.99
N MET A 10 48.98 33.47 0.93
CA MET A 10 48.20 32.26 0.70
C MET A 10 47.22 31.99 1.86
N ILE A 11 47.69 32.06 3.11
CA ILE A 11 46.84 31.93 4.30
C ILE A 11 45.73 33.00 4.29
N GLN A 12 46.07 34.25 4.00
CA GLN A 12 45.10 35.35 3.87
C GLN A 12 44.06 35.08 2.77
N ARG A 13 44.45 34.54 1.60
CA ARG A 13 43.49 34.19 0.54
C ARG A 13 42.56 33.05 0.93
N ILE A 14 43.05 32.05 1.67
CA ILE A 14 42.27 30.88 2.07
C ILE A 14 41.30 31.22 3.20
N PHE A 15 41.80 31.86 4.27
CA PHE A 15 41.04 32.07 5.50
C PHE A 15 40.46 33.48 5.62
N LEU A 16 40.86 34.45 4.78
CA LEU A 16 40.36 35.83 4.83
C LEU A 16 40.55 36.47 6.21
N ILE A 17 41.68 36.20 6.86
CA ILE A 17 42.09 36.75 8.16
C ILE A 17 43.45 37.44 8.03
N THR A 18 43.77 38.39 8.91
CA THR A 18 45.05 39.11 8.91
C THR A 18 45.42 39.64 10.30
N LEU A 19 46.72 39.75 10.55
CA LEU A 19 47.31 40.45 11.71
C LEU A 19 47.85 41.85 11.34
N ASP A 20 47.83 42.19 10.05
CA ASP A 20 48.34 43.46 9.53
C ASP A 20 47.21 44.48 9.31
N ASN A 21 47.14 45.51 10.16
CA ASN A 21 46.23 46.66 10.05
C ASN A 21 46.90 47.91 9.44
N SER A 22 48.02 47.76 8.72
CA SER A 22 48.67 48.86 8.02
C SER A 22 47.82 49.39 6.87
N ASP A 23 48.11 50.64 6.47
CA ASP A 23 47.41 51.34 5.39
C ASP A 23 47.42 50.49 4.10
N PRO A 24 46.27 50.27 3.44
CA PRO A 24 46.19 49.49 2.20
C PRO A 24 47.11 49.99 1.08
N SER A 25 47.52 51.26 1.10
CA SER A 25 48.48 51.85 0.16
C SER A 25 49.92 51.35 0.35
N LEU A 26 50.24 50.80 1.52
CA LEU A 26 51.55 50.24 1.86
C LEU A 26 51.67 48.75 1.50
N LYS A 27 50.55 48.09 1.20
CA LYS A 27 50.48 46.64 0.90
C LYS A 27 50.70 46.39 -0.59
N SER A 28 51.52 45.40 -0.94
CA SER A 28 51.71 45.01 -2.34
C SER A 28 50.46 44.31 -2.86
N GLY A 29 49.71 44.93 -3.77
CA GLY A 29 48.42 44.43 -4.26
C GLY A 29 48.43 43.11 -5.04
N ASN A 30 49.59 42.49 -5.28
CA ASN A 30 49.67 41.22 -6.01
C ASN A 30 49.37 40.03 -5.09
N GLY A 31 48.17 39.46 -5.23
CA GLY A 31 47.83 38.17 -4.65
C GLY A 31 47.27 38.19 -3.23
N ILE A 32 46.88 39.34 -2.68
CA ILE A 32 46.16 39.45 -1.40
C ILE A 32 44.65 39.59 -1.64
N PRO A 33 43.78 39.04 -0.76
CA PRO A 33 42.34 39.23 -0.87
C PRO A 33 41.96 40.70 -0.67
N SER A 34 40.77 41.12 -1.11
CA SER A 34 40.34 42.53 -0.98
C SER A 34 39.89 42.89 0.44
N ARG A 35 39.35 41.92 1.19
CA ARG A 35 38.86 42.05 2.56
C ARG A 35 39.38 40.90 3.41
N CYS A 36 39.77 41.22 4.63
CA CYS A 36 40.09 40.25 5.68
C CYS A 36 39.47 40.69 7.01
N VAL A 37 39.28 39.73 7.91
CA VAL A 37 39.00 39.97 9.32
C VAL A 37 40.33 40.23 10.04
N TYR A 38 40.43 41.37 10.72
CA TYR A 38 41.57 41.70 11.57
C TYR A 38 41.43 41.06 12.95
N LEU A 39 42.41 40.27 13.35
CA LEU A 39 42.42 39.60 14.65
C LEU A 39 43.18 40.45 15.68
N GLU A 40 42.52 41.47 16.22
CA GLU A 40 43.14 42.48 17.09
C GLU A 40 43.80 41.88 18.33
N GLU A 41 43.10 41.01 19.07
CA GLU A 41 43.64 40.40 20.30
C GLU A 41 44.91 39.59 20.03
N MET A 42 44.91 38.79 18.95
CA MET A 42 46.06 37.98 18.57
C MET A 42 47.22 38.82 18.04
N ALA A 43 46.94 39.89 17.30
CA ALA A 43 47.98 40.82 16.83
C ALA A 43 48.68 41.51 18.02
N VAL A 44 47.94 41.79 19.10
CA VAL A 44 48.52 42.32 20.34
C VAL A 44 49.37 41.27 21.08
N GLU A 45 48.92 40.01 21.13
CA GLU A 45 49.67 38.93 21.81
C GLU A 45 51.01 38.60 21.15
N LEU A 46 51.12 38.77 19.83
CA LEU A 46 52.32 38.41 19.07
C LEU A 46 53.39 39.51 19.03
N GLU A 47 53.09 40.73 19.53
CA GLU A 47 53.91 41.95 19.64
C GLU A 47 54.72 42.36 18.39
N ASP A 48 55.67 41.53 17.93
CA ASP A 48 56.65 41.77 16.87
C ASP A 48 56.31 41.05 15.54
N GLN A 49 55.20 40.32 15.44
CA GLN A 49 54.80 39.56 14.25
C GLN A 49 53.42 39.99 13.71
N ASP A 50 53.41 40.70 12.57
CA ASP A 50 52.21 41.17 11.86
C ASP A 50 51.80 40.28 10.66
N TRP A 51 52.48 39.15 10.46
CA TRP A 51 52.16 38.19 9.39
C TRP A 51 51.72 36.82 9.94
N LEU A 52 50.90 36.12 9.15
CA LEU A 52 50.52 34.74 9.42
C LEU A 52 51.51 33.76 8.78
N ASP A 53 51.84 32.70 9.52
CA ASP A 53 52.60 31.56 9.02
C ASP A 53 52.09 30.24 9.64
N MET A 54 52.72 29.12 9.30
CA MET A 54 52.24 27.82 9.76
C MET A 54 52.36 27.57 11.27
N SER A 55 53.10 28.40 12.00
CA SER A 55 53.22 28.27 13.45
C SER A 55 52.07 28.92 14.22
N ASN A 56 51.39 29.91 13.61
CA ASN A 56 50.34 30.68 14.26
C ASN A 56 48.97 30.57 13.57
N VAL A 57 48.89 30.05 12.35
CA VAL A 57 47.63 29.96 11.57
C VAL A 57 46.50 29.24 12.30
N GLU A 58 46.80 28.20 13.08
CA GLU A 58 45.77 27.44 13.80
C GLU A 58 45.15 28.26 14.93
N GLN A 59 45.96 28.99 15.71
CA GLN A 59 45.49 29.95 16.71
C GLN A 59 44.68 31.07 16.05
N ALA A 60 45.10 31.54 14.88
CA ALA A 60 44.39 32.58 14.13
C ALA A 60 43.02 32.13 13.63
N ILE A 61 42.91 30.90 13.12
CA ILE A 61 41.62 30.31 12.74
C ILE A 61 40.74 30.19 13.98
N PHE A 62 41.26 29.64 15.08
CA PHE A 62 40.49 29.51 16.32
C PHE A 62 39.96 30.86 16.83
N ALA A 63 40.81 31.89 16.89
CA ALA A 63 40.39 33.24 17.24
C ALA A 63 39.31 33.77 16.30
N ARG A 64 39.44 33.54 14.98
CA ARG A 64 38.42 33.91 13.98
C ARG A 64 37.08 33.21 14.21
N LEU A 65 37.08 31.95 14.67
CA LEU A 65 35.85 31.20 14.92
C LEU A 65 35.15 31.64 16.23
N LEU A 66 35.87 32.22 17.19
CA LEU A 66 35.30 32.73 18.43
C LEU A 66 34.65 34.12 18.29
N LEU A 67 34.88 34.83 17.18
CA LEU A 67 34.26 36.13 16.93
C LEU A 67 32.75 35.98 16.69
N GLN A 68 31.95 36.62 17.55
CA GLN A 68 30.48 36.60 17.42
C GLN A 68 29.96 37.32 16.17
N ASP A 69 30.62 38.43 15.81
CA ASP A 69 30.32 39.23 14.63
C ASP A 69 31.60 39.60 13.87
N PRO A 70 32.08 38.70 12.99
CA PRO A 70 33.29 38.93 12.21
C PRO A 70 33.19 40.14 11.27
N GLY A 71 31.96 40.51 10.87
CA GLY A 71 31.70 41.66 10.01
C GLY A 71 32.18 42.99 10.60
N ASN A 72 32.16 43.12 11.94
CA ASN A 72 32.64 44.33 12.63
C ASN A 72 34.16 44.48 12.63
N HIS A 73 34.89 43.44 12.25
CA HIS A 73 36.35 43.38 12.28
C HIS A 73 36.95 43.39 10.86
N LEU A 74 36.14 43.71 9.84
CA LEU A 74 36.57 43.74 8.45
C LEU A 74 37.47 44.94 8.15
N ILE A 75 38.64 44.67 7.56
CA ILE A 75 39.54 45.70 7.03
C ILE A 75 39.72 45.57 5.52
N SER A 76 39.97 46.70 4.87
CA SER A 76 40.37 46.73 3.46
C SER A 76 41.85 46.35 3.34
N MET A 77 42.16 45.41 2.46
CA MET A 77 43.55 44.97 2.22
C MET A 77 44.13 45.58 0.94
N THR A 78 43.28 46.16 0.09
CA THR A 78 43.67 46.82 -1.16
C THR A 78 43.14 48.25 -1.19
N SER A 79 43.83 49.15 -1.89
CA SER A 79 43.50 50.57 -2.01
C SER A 79 42.29 50.87 -2.92
N SER A 80 41.56 49.84 -3.38
CA SER A 80 40.37 50.03 -4.22
C SER A 80 39.22 50.63 -3.43
N THR A 81 38.65 51.73 -3.94
CA THR A 81 37.53 52.46 -3.34
C THR A 81 36.15 51.90 -3.72
N THR A 82 36.09 50.86 -4.55
CA THR A 82 34.85 50.19 -4.94
C THR A 82 34.37 49.24 -3.85
N LEU A 83 33.12 49.42 -3.40
CA LEU A 83 32.45 48.51 -2.46
C LEU A 83 32.32 47.11 -3.08
N ASN A 84 32.99 46.12 -2.49
CA ASN A 84 32.90 44.73 -2.92
C ASN A 84 32.05 43.93 -1.92
N LEU A 85 30.72 44.01 -2.10
CA LEU A 85 29.75 43.37 -1.20
C LEU A 85 29.94 41.84 -1.09
N SER A 86 30.47 41.19 -2.14
CA SER A 86 30.79 39.75 -2.07
C SER A 86 31.95 39.50 -1.14
N ALA A 87 33.05 40.26 -1.27
CA ALA A 87 34.21 40.09 -0.39
C ALA A 87 33.90 40.44 1.07
N ASP A 88 33.06 41.44 1.31
CA ASP A 88 32.58 41.79 2.65
C ASP A 88 31.78 40.63 3.26
N ARG A 89 30.88 40.02 2.49
CA ARG A 89 30.09 38.85 2.92
C ARG A 89 30.98 37.64 3.17
N ASP A 90 31.89 37.31 2.25
CA ASP A 90 32.69 36.09 2.33
C ASP A 90 33.71 36.14 3.47
N ALA A 91 34.32 37.30 3.73
CA ALA A 91 35.21 37.50 4.88
C ALA A 91 34.43 37.64 6.20
N GLY A 92 33.27 38.30 6.15
CA GLY A 92 32.38 38.56 7.29
C GLY A 92 31.44 37.41 7.63
N GLU A 93 31.56 36.23 7.00
CA GLU A 93 30.66 35.10 7.22
C GLU A 93 30.59 34.75 8.72
N ARG A 94 29.37 34.74 9.24
CA ARG A 94 29.08 34.57 10.66
C ARG A 94 28.88 33.10 11.03
N HIS A 95 28.39 32.29 10.11
CA HIS A 95 28.16 30.87 10.34
C HIS A 95 29.49 30.12 10.19
N ILE A 96 29.97 29.60 11.30
CA ILE A 96 31.26 28.93 11.41
C ILE A 96 31.39 27.79 10.40
N PHE A 97 30.36 26.96 10.26
CA PHE A 97 30.40 25.80 9.36
C PHE A 97 30.49 26.23 7.89
N CYS A 98 29.71 27.24 7.49
CA CYS A 98 29.74 27.81 6.14
C CYS A 98 31.08 28.50 5.83
N TYR A 99 31.64 29.21 6.81
CA TYR A 99 32.96 29.83 6.70
C TYR A 99 34.05 28.76 6.48
N LEU A 100 34.07 27.69 7.27
CA LEU A 100 35.06 26.61 7.15
C LEU A 100 34.94 25.86 5.81
N TYR A 101 33.72 25.59 5.36
CA TYR A 101 33.49 25.04 4.02
C TYR A 101 34.01 25.97 2.91
N SER A 102 33.75 27.27 3.03
CA SER A 102 34.26 28.26 2.07
C SER A 102 35.80 28.32 2.09
N CYS A 103 36.42 28.18 3.26
CA CYS A 103 37.88 28.07 3.38
C CYS A 103 38.39 26.79 2.71
N PHE A 104 37.69 25.67 2.87
CA PHE A 104 38.04 24.40 2.22
C PHE A 104 38.00 24.54 0.68
N GLN A 105 36.96 25.19 0.14
CA GLN A 105 36.88 25.47 -1.29
C GLN A 105 38.02 26.36 -1.77
N ARG A 106 38.31 27.45 -1.05
CA ARG A 106 39.43 28.34 -1.39
C ARG A 106 40.79 27.62 -1.30
N ALA A 107 40.99 26.77 -0.31
CA ALA A 107 42.19 25.95 -0.19
C ALA A 107 42.32 24.96 -1.36
N LYS A 108 41.22 24.28 -1.74
CA LYS A 108 41.16 23.38 -2.90
C LYS A 108 41.52 24.12 -4.20
N GLU A 109 41.00 25.33 -4.39
CA GLU A 109 41.38 26.16 -5.53
C GLU A 109 42.85 26.58 -5.48
N GLU A 110 43.36 27.01 -4.33
CA GLU A 110 44.76 27.43 -4.18
C GLU A 110 45.74 26.30 -4.49
N ILE A 111 45.45 25.06 -4.07
CA ILE A 111 46.26 23.88 -4.38
C ILE A 111 46.50 23.72 -5.89
N THR A 112 45.54 24.13 -6.74
CA THR A 112 45.70 24.05 -8.20
C THR A 112 46.53 25.20 -8.81
N LYS A 113 46.74 26.28 -8.06
CA LYS A 113 47.33 27.53 -8.54
C LYS A 113 48.75 27.77 -7.97
N VAL A 114 49.05 27.24 -6.78
CA VAL A 114 50.32 27.50 -6.09
C VAL A 114 51.52 26.79 -6.76
N PRO A 115 52.71 27.40 -6.75
CA PRO A 115 53.96 26.75 -7.14
C PRO A 115 54.28 25.50 -6.31
N GLU A 116 55.08 24.57 -6.86
CA GLU A 116 55.43 23.29 -6.21
C GLU A 116 56.01 23.45 -4.79
N ASN A 117 56.78 24.52 -4.53
CA ASN A 117 57.35 24.76 -3.21
C ASN A 117 56.31 25.23 -2.17
N LEU A 118 55.17 25.76 -2.60
CA LEU A 118 54.08 26.19 -1.73
C LEU A 118 52.96 25.16 -1.59
N LEU A 119 52.94 24.13 -2.45
CA LEU A 119 51.94 23.08 -2.46
C LEU A 119 51.77 22.37 -1.10
N PRO A 120 52.83 21.96 -0.37
CA PRO A 120 52.67 21.31 0.94
C PRO A 120 51.92 22.18 1.96
N PHE A 121 52.16 23.49 1.90
CA PHE A 121 51.53 24.47 2.77
C PHE A 121 50.04 24.66 2.41
N ALA A 122 49.70 24.72 1.13
CA ALA A 122 48.29 24.80 0.69
C ALA A 122 47.49 23.55 1.09
N VAL A 123 48.10 22.36 0.96
CA VAL A 123 47.52 21.10 1.44
C VAL A 123 47.35 21.12 2.97
N GLN A 124 48.34 21.63 3.70
CA GLN A 124 48.21 21.80 5.16
C GLN A 124 47.07 22.76 5.53
N CYS A 125 46.89 23.88 4.82
CA CYS A 125 45.75 24.78 5.04
C CYS A 125 44.40 24.08 4.80
N ARG A 126 44.28 23.25 3.76
CA ARG A 126 43.08 22.44 3.54
C ARG A 126 42.85 21.47 4.71
N ASN A 127 43.88 20.77 5.18
CA ASN A 127 43.76 19.88 6.33
C ASN A 127 43.37 20.63 7.62
N LEU A 128 43.84 21.88 7.79
CA LEU A 128 43.43 22.74 8.90
C LEU A 128 41.93 23.08 8.84
N THR A 129 41.34 23.28 7.65
CA THR A 129 39.88 23.50 7.54
C THR A 129 39.10 22.28 8.01
N VAL A 130 39.52 21.07 7.65
CA VAL A 130 38.91 19.81 8.08
C VAL A 130 39.09 19.60 9.59
N SER A 131 40.31 19.79 10.10
CA SER A 131 40.64 19.67 11.53
C SER A 131 39.82 20.64 12.39
N ASN A 132 39.70 21.91 11.98
CA ASN A 132 38.90 22.89 12.71
C ASN A 132 37.40 22.55 12.65
N THR A 133 36.90 22.05 11.51
CA THR A 133 35.50 21.61 11.40
C THR A 133 35.21 20.43 12.32
N ARG A 134 36.15 19.48 12.40
CA ARG A 134 36.11 18.40 13.38
C ARG A 134 36.04 18.94 14.81
N THR A 135 36.93 19.86 15.19
CA THR A 135 36.92 20.48 16.53
C THR A 135 35.58 21.17 16.82
N VAL A 136 35.05 21.92 15.87
CA VAL A 136 33.75 22.60 15.98
C VAL A 136 32.61 21.61 16.23
N LEU A 137 32.64 20.43 15.60
CA LEU A 137 31.64 19.38 15.80
C LEU A 137 31.80 18.60 17.11
N LEU A 138 33.02 18.49 17.64
CA LEU A 138 33.31 17.82 18.91
C LEU A 138 33.00 18.68 20.13
N THR A 139 33.19 19.99 20.03
CA THR A 139 33.00 20.95 21.13
C THR A 139 32.14 22.15 20.70
N PRO A 140 30.91 21.92 20.21
CA PRO A 140 30.05 23.01 19.71
C PRO A 140 29.69 24.02 20.81
N GLU A 141 29.77 23.66 22.09
CA GLU A 141 29.41 24.53 23.23
C GLU A 141 30.38 25.71 23.42
N ILE A 142 31.58 25.64 22.83
CA ILE A 142 32.57 26.73 22.87
C ILE A 142 32.05 27.94 22.06
N TYR A 143 31.23 27.69 21.03
CA TYR A 143 30.78 28.71 20.09
C TYR A 143 29.40 29.23 20.49
N VAL A 144 29.39 30.23 21.37
CA VAL A 144 28.17 30.86 21.89
C VAL A 144 27.34 31.47 20.75
N ASP A 145 26.01 31.34 20.86
CA ASP A 145 25.03 31.83 19.86
C ASP A 145 25.13 31.18 18.47
N GLN A 146 25.80 30.03 18.35
CA GLN A 146 25.92 29.28 17.10
C GLN A 146 25.27 27.89 17.25
N ASN A 147 24.43 27.51 16.29
CA ASN A 147 23.94 26.13 16.16
C ASN A 147 24.66 25.42 15.01
N ILE A 148 25.78 24.77 15.34
CA ILE A 148 26.67 24.13 14.36
C ILE A 148 25.95 23.05 13.55
N HIS A 149 25.15 22.21 14.21
CA HIS A 149 24.44 21.12 13.53
C HIS A 149 23.36 21.66 12.59
N GLU A 150 22.73 22.79 12.94
CA GLU A 150 21.76 23.45 12.07
C GLU A 150 22.43 24.08 10.85
N GLN A 151 23.58 24.72 11.02
CA GLN A 151 24.39 25.25 9.91
C GLN A 151 24.80 24.17 8.93
N LEU A 152 25.14 22.96 9.41
CA LEU A 152 25.41 21.82 8.53
C LEU A 152 24.17 21.45 7.70
N VAL A 153 23.00 21.33 8.32
CA VAL A 153 21.75 21.02 7.59
C VAL A 153 21.42 22.11 6.57
N ASP A 154 21.58 23.38 6.95
CA ASP A 154 21.30 24.53 6.07
C ASP A 154 22.28 24.57 4.90
N LEU A 155 23.58 24.33 5.12
CA LEU A 155 24.58 24.25 4.06
C LEU A 155 24.25 23.13 3.06
N MET A 156 23.87 21.95 3.55
CA MET A 156 23.47 20.84 2.68
C MET A 156 22.20 21.17 1.87
N LEU A 157 21.23 21.85 2.50
CA LEU A 157 19.99 22.28 1.85
C LEU A 157 20.26 23.29 0.75
N GLU A 158 21.09 24.31 1.02
CA GLU A 158 21.53 25.29 0.03
C GLU A 158 22.29 24.62 -1.12
N ALA A 159 23.16 23.65 -0.83
CA ALA A 159 23.95 22.96 -1.85
C ALA A 159 23.10 22.09 -2.80
N ILE A 160 22.03 21.47 -2.30
CA ILE A 160 21.05 20.76 -3.14
C ILE A 160 20.32 21.74 -4.05
N GLN A 161 19.93 22.90 -3.54
CA GLN A 161 19.22 23.92 -4.33
C GLN A 161 20.13 24.64 -5.34
N GLY A 162 21.41 24.81 -5.00
CA GLY A 162 22.42 25.51 -5.80
C GLY A 162 23.21 24.62 -6.76
N ALA A 163 22.94 23.31 -6.82
CA ALA A 163 23.66 22.34 -7.67
C ALA A 163 25.17 22.22 -7.37
N HIS A 164 25.60 22.46 -6.12
CA HIS A 164 26.97 22.30 -5.64
C HIS A 164 27.08 21.19 -4.57
N PHE A 165 26.12 20.26 -4.55
CA PHE A 165 26.03 19.21 -3.54
C PHE A 165 27.25 18.29 -3.51
N GLU A 166 27.84 18.00 -4.66
CA GLU A 166 29.05 17.15 -4.75
C GLU A 166 30.23 17.74 -3.97
N ASP A 167 30.46 19.05 -4.07
CA ASP A 167 31.55 19.74 -3.36
C ASP A 167 31.32 19.73 -1.84
N VAL A 168 30.07 19.89 -1.38
CA VAL A 168 29.75 19.76 0.06
C VAL A 168 29.97 18.32 0.52
N THR A 169 29.56 17.32 -0.26
CA THR A 169 29.76 15.92 0.13
C THR A 169 31.23 15.51 0.19
N GLU A 170 32.09 16.03 -0.70
CA GLU A 170 33.54 15.81 -0.64
C GLU A 170 34.13 16.36 0.68
N PHE A 171 33.77 17.60 1.05
CA PHE A 171 34.20 18.19 2.30
C PHE A 171 33.73 17.39 3.52
N LEU A 172 32.46 16.95 3.52
CA LEU A 172 31.91 16.15 4.60
C LEU A 172 32.56 14.77 4.72
N GLU A 173 32.93 14.14 3.60
CA GLU A 173 33.64 12.87 3.61
C GLU A 173 34.98 12.98 4.35
N GLU A 174 35.77 14.04 4.09
CA GLU A 174 37.04 14.27 4.81
C GLU A 174 36.83 14.59 6.29
N VAL A 175 35.78 15.35 6.64
CA VAL A 175 35.43 15.63 8.04
C VAL A 175 34.98 14.36 8.77
N ILE A 176 34.20 13.50 8.12
CA ILE A 176 33.78 12.20 8.67
C ILE A 176 35.00 11.31 8.91
N GLU A 177 35.93 11.22 7.96
CA GLU A 177 37.17 10.46 8.14
C GLU A 177 37.98 11.00 9.33
N ALA A 178 38.09 12.32 9.48
CA ALA A 178 38.78 12.94 10.60
C ALA A 178 38.09 12.67 11.95
N LEU A 179 36.75 12.68 12.00
CA LEU A 179 35.99 12.35 13.20
C LEU A 179 36.17 10.89 13.64
N LEU A 180 36.24 9.96 12.69
CA LEU A 180 36.39 8.52 12.97
C LEU A 180 37.79 8.14 13.44
N LEU A 181 38.81 8.96 13.14
CA LEU A 181 40.20 8.69 13.56
C LEU A 181 40.46 8.95 15.04
N ASP A 182 39.65 9.81 15.68
CA ASP A 182 39.83 10.20 17.08
C ASP A 182 38.47 10.49 17.73
N GLU A 183 37.99 9.51 18.49
CA GLU A 183 36.73 9.51 19.26
C GLU A 183 36.97 9.75 20.77
N GLU A 184 38.10 10.35 21.18
CA GLU A 184 38.40 10.54 22.61
C GLU A 184 37.44 11.53 23.30
N VAL A 185 36.94 12.53 22.56
CA VAL A 185 36.08 13.59 23.10
C VAL A 185 34.59 13.24 22.99
N ARG A 186 34.17 12.84 21.78
CA ARG A 186 32.82 12.36 21.47
C ARG A 186 32.93 11.27 20.42
N THR A 187 32.04 10.30 20.52
CA THR A 187 31.86 9.29 19.48
C THR A 187 31.17 9.88 18.26
N PHE A 188 31.40 9.27 17.09
CA PHE A 188 30.75 9.73 15.86
C PHE A 188 29.20 9.78 15.93
N PRO A 189 28.49 8.82 16.57
CA PRO A 189 27.05 8.93 16.80
C PRO A 189 26.65 10.16 17.63
N GLU A 190 27.37 10.47 18.72
CA GLU A 190 27.06 11.63 19.57
C GLU A 190 27.16 12.96 18.82
N VAL A 191 28.08 13.05 17.84
CA VAL A 191 28.23 14.23 16.99
C VAL A 191 27.09 14.37 15.98
N MET A 192 26.56 13.25 15.48
CA MET A 192 25.67 13.24 14.31
C MET A 192 24.18 13.07 14.65
N ILE A 193 23.84 12.53 15.82
CA ILE A 193 22.46 12.46 16.32
C ILE A 193 21.74 13.83 16.31
N PRO A 194 22.35 14.95 16.76
CA PRO A 194 21.71 16.26 16.72
C PRO A 194 21.30 16.72 15.30
N VAL A 195 22.05 16.31 14.27
CA VAL A 195 21.71 16.59 12.87
C VAL A 195 20.40 15.91 12.49
N PHE A 196 20.22 14.66 12.91
CA PHE A 196 18.97 13.92 12.69
C PHE A 196 17.80 14.48 13.51
N ASP A 197 18.05 15.00 14.72
CA ASP A 197 17.01 15.68 15.52
C ASP A 197 16.48 16.94 14.83
N ILE A 198 17.38 17.72 14.21
CA ILE A 198 17.00 18.91 13.43
C ILE A 198 16.17 18.50 12.21
N LEU A 199 16.62 17.47 11.47
CA LEU A 199 15.88 16.94 10.32
C LEU A 199 14.51 16.41 10.72
N LEU A 200 14.41 15.63 11.80
CA LEU A 200 13.15 15.15 12.35
C LEU A 200 12.21 16.32 12.68
N SER A 201 12.72 17.34 13.36
CA SER A 201 11.93 18.51 13.76
C SER A 201 11.42 19.31 12.56
N ARG A 202 12.24 19.44 11.50
CA ARG A 202 11.89 20.19 10.29
C ARG A 202 10.98 19.40 9.34
N ILE A 203 11.11 18.08 9.26
CA ILE A 203 10.33 17.23 8.34
C ILE A 203 8.93 16.93 8.87
N LYS A 204 8.74 16.80 10.19
CA LYS A 204 7.47 16.33 10.80
C LYS A 204 6.23 17.16 10.41
N ASP A 205 6.42 18.43 10.11
CA ASP A 205 5.35 19.37 9.81
C ASP A 205 5.15 19.58 8.29
N LEU A 206 5.98 18.95 7.45
CA LEU A 206 5.90 19.08 5.99
C LEU A 206 4.76 18.24 5.41
N GLU A 207 4.34 18.63 4.21
CA GLU A 207 3.30 17.96 3.43
C GLU A 207 3.85 17.39 2.13
N LEU A 208 3.14 16.39 1.59
CA LEU A 208 3.55 15.64 0.40
C LEU A 208 3.91 16.53 -0.80
N CYS A 209 3.18 17.62 -1.02
CA CYS A 209 3.35 18.48 -2.20
C CYS A 209 4.38 19.61 -2.02
N GLN A 210 5.06 19.70 -0.86
CA GLN A 210 6.03 20.76 -0.60
C GLN A 210 7.41 20.42 -1.16
N ILE A 211 7.98 21.30 -1.98
CA ILE A 211 9.30 21.10 -2.61
C ILE A 211 10.41 20.90 -1.56
N LEU A 212 10.33 21.62 -0.44
CA LEU A 212 11.28 21.54 0.66
C LEU A 212 11.40 20.11 1.24
N LEU A 213 10.31 19.34 1.26
CA LEU A 213 10.34 17.94 1.68
C LEU A 213 11.34 17.14 0.85
N TYR A 214 11.28 17.28 -0.47
CA TYR A 214 12.13 16.51 -1.39
C TYR A 214 13.60 16.86 -1.25
N ALA A 215 13.93 18.12 -0.94
CA ALA A 215 15.31 18.51 -0.64
C ALA A 215 15.83 17.81 0.63
N TYR A 216 15.03 17.72 1.70
CA TYR A 216 15.42 16.95 2.88
C TYR A 216 15.53 15.44 2.60
N LEU A 217 14.67 14.87 1.75
CA LEU A 217 14.80 13.48 1.33
C LEU A 217 16.09 13.23 0.55
N ASP A 218 16.56 14.20 -0.24
CA ASP A 218 17.85 14.12 -0.93
C ASP A 218 19.05 14.16 0.02
N ILE A 219 18.98 14.95 1.09
CA ILE A 219 19.96 14.89 2.21
C ILE A 219 19.99 13.48 2.82
N LEU A 220 18.82 12.92 3.13
CA LEU A 220 18.72 11.57 3.71
C LEU A 220 19.18 10.47 2.74
N LEU A 221 19.02 10.67 1.43
CA LEU A 221 19.57 9.76 0.43
C LEU A 221 21.09 9.74 0.45
N TYR A 222 21.74 10.88 0.67
CA TYR A 222 23.19 10.91 0.88
C TYR A 222 23.57 10.15 2.16
N PHE A 223 22.90 10.44 3.29
CA PHE A 223 23.22 9.76 4.57
C PHE A 223 23.01 8.24 4.53
N THR A 224 22.01 7.75 3.78
CA THR A 224 21.79 6.30 3.62
C THR A 224 22.79 5.63 2.66
N ARG A 225 23.56 6.40 1.87
CA ARG A 225 24.63 5.90 0.99
C ARG A 225 26.00 5.94 1.64
N GLN A 226 26.25 6.91 2.51
CA GLN A 226 27.52 7.02 3.24
C GLN A 226 27.55 5.99 4.38
N LYS A 227 28.61 5.18 4.43
CA LYS A 227 28.69 3.96 5.26
C LYS A 227 28.48 4.19 6.75
N ASP A 228 29.08 5.23 7.31
CA ASP A 228 29.11 5.47 8.75
C ASP A 228 27.88 6.26 9.20
N MET A 229 27.44 7.24 8.39
CA MET A 229 26.14 7.91 8.50
C MET A 229 24.97 6.92 8.48
N ALA A 230 25.00 5.94 7.58
CA ALA A 230 23.95 4.93 7.51
C ALA A 230 23.84 4.11 8.81
N LYS A 231 24.96 3.83 9.48
CA LYS A 231 24.96 3.13 10.79
C LYS A 231 24.32 4.01 11.86
N VAL A 232 24.75 5.28 11.97
CA VAL A 232 24.16 6.23 12.93
C VAL A 232 22.67 6.45 12.64
N PHE A 233 22.29 6.55 11.38
CA PHE A 233 20.88 6.65 10.98
C PHE A 233 20.08 5.44 11.44
N LEU A 234 20.60 4.22 11.26
CA LEU A 234 19.94 2.98 11.69
C LEU A 234 19.81 2.87 13.21
N GLU A 235 20.78 3.37 13.97
CA GLU A 235 20.71 3.50 15.42
C GLU A 235 19.66 4.54 15.84
N TYR A 236 19.66 5.70 15.17
CA TYR A 236 18.76 6.81 15.46
C TYR A 236 17.28 6.47 15.21
N ILE A 237 16.98 5.68 14.18
CA ILE A 237 15.59 5.28 13.88
C ILE A 237 15.07 4.13 14.76
N GLN A 238 15.84 3.65 15.74
CA GLN A 238 15.31 2.65 16.66
C GLN A 238 14.19 3.27 17.53
N PRO A 239 13.02 2.63 17.64
CA PRO A 239 11.94 3.15 18.45
C PRO A 239 12.30 3.06 19.94
N LYS A 240 11.81 4.04 20.72
CA LYS A 240 11.98 4.04 22.19
C LYS A 240 11.35 2.82 22.87
N ASP A 241 10.24 2.32 22.31
CA ASP A 241 9.60 1.07 22.72
C ASP A 241 9.32 0.21 21.48
N PRO A 242 10.14 -0.84 21.22
CA PRO A 242 9.98 -1.74 20.08
C PRO A 242 8.69 -2.57 20.09
N SER A 243 7.97 -2.66 21.20
CA SER A 243 6.71 -3.40 21.28
C SER A 243 5.50 -2.57 20.83
N ASN A 244 5.66 -1.25 20.74
CA ASN A 244 4.59 -0.32 20.42
C ASN A 244 4.71 0.18 18.97
N GLY A 245 3.75 -0.22 18.13
CA GLY A 245 3.72 0.14 16.71
C GLY A 245 3.72 1.65 16.45
N GLN A 246 3.11 2.45 17.33
CA GLN A 246 3.11 3.91 17.21
C GLN A 246 4.51 4.52 17.42
N MET A 247 5.38 3.89 18.20
CA MET A 247 6.72 4.42 18.44
C MET A 247 7.59 4.34 17.20
N TYR A 248 7.37 3.35 16.32
CA TYR A 248 7.99 3.32 14.99
C TYR A 248 7.61 4.54 14.16
N GLN A 249 6.34 4.96 14.18
CA GLN A 249 5.89 6.15 13.45
C GLN A 249 6.56 7.45 13.94
N LYS A 250 7.01 7.51 15.20
CA LYS A 250 7.66 8.70 15.79
C LYS A 250 9.16 8.82 15.46
N THR A 251 9.76 7.77 14.89
CA THR A 251 11.14 7.79 14.40
C THR A 251 11.26 8.65 13.15
N LEU A 252 12.46 9.07 12.75
CA LEU A 252 12.66 9.86 11.52
C LEU A 252 12.16 9.14 10.26
N LEU A 253 12.51 7.87 10.08
CA LEU A 253 11.97 7.08 8.98
C LEU A 253 10.44 6.93 9.07
N GLY A 254 9.91 6.77 10.28
CA GLY A 254 8.46 6.64 10.48
C GLY A 254 7.67 7.91 10.24
N VAL A 255 8.22 9.08 10.58
CA VAL A 255 7.64 10.39 10.29
C VAL A 255 7.56 10.60 8.79
N ILE A 256 8.62 10.25 8.06
CA ILE A 256 8.63 10.29 6.59
C ILE A 256 7.54 9.34 6.06
N LEU A 257 7.52 8.08 6.48
CA LEU A 257 6.50 7.12 6.04
C LEU A 257 5.07 7.59 6.34
N ASN A 258 4.85 8.44 7.34
CA ASN A 258 3.53 8.97 7.68
C ASN A 258 3.04 10.12 6.80
N ILE A 259 3.87 10.70 5.91
CA ILE A 259 3.50 11.81 5.03
C ILE A 259 2.60 11.30 3.88
N SER A 260 1.38 11.82 3.77
CA SER A 260 0.41 11.36 2.76
C SER A 260 -0.66 12.42 2.47
N CYS A 261 -1.50 12.15 1.47
CA CYS A 261 -2.76 12.86 1.22
C CYS A 261 -3.94 12.32 2.04
N LEU A 262 -3.71 11.30 2.87
CA LEU A 262 -4.65 10.82 3.90
C LEU A 262 -4.73 11.82 5.07
N LEU A 263 -5.81 11.72 5.86
CA LEU A 263 -5.98 12.54 7.06
C LEU A 263 -4.91 12.19 8.11
N LYS A 264 -4.27 13.21 8.68
CA LYS A 264 -3.31 13.05 9.79
C LYS A 264 -3.97 12.51 11.06
N THR A 265 -5.21 12.94 11.33
CA THR A 265 -6.00 12.49 12.48
C THR A 265 -7.35 11.95 11.98
N PRO A 266 -7.71 10.70 12.33
CA PRO A 266 -8.98 10.12 11.92
C PRO A 266 -10.17 11.03 12.29
N GLY A 267 -11.06 11.28 11.33
CA GLY A 267 -12.28 12.07 11.54
C GLY A 267 -12.10 13.60 11.58
N VAL A 268 -10.86 14.11 11.71
CA VAL A 268 -10.56 15.54 11.75
C VAL A 268 -10.18 16.02 10.35
N VAL A 269 -11.14 16.66 9.68
CA VAL A 269 -10.97 17.20 8.32
C VAL A 269 -10.49 18.65 8.37
N GLU A 270 -10.59 19.30 9.53
CA GLU A 270 -10.15 20.67 9.74
C GLU A 270 -8.64 20.80 9.43
N ASN A 271 -8.29 21.72 8.53
CA ASN A 271 -6.94 21.94 8.00
C ASN A 271 -6.39 20.85 7.05
N HIS A 272 -7.23 19.92 6.58
CA HIS A 272 -6.81 18.97 5.54
C HIS A 272 -6.68 19.67 4.19
N GLY A 273 -5.46 19.68 3.63
CA GLY A 273 -5.13 20.44 2.41
C GLY A 273 -5.69 19.87 1.09
N PHE A 274 -6.33 18.70 1.11
CA PHE A 274 -6.77 18.00 -0.11
C PHE A 274 -8.28 17.88 -0.21
N PHE A 275 -8.81 17.91 -1.44
CA PHE A 275 -10.23 17.76 -1.77
C PHE A 275 -11.16 18.65 -0.93
N LEU A 276 -10.91 19.97 -0.93
CA LEU A 276 -11.72 20.96 -0.21
C LEU A 276 -13.11 21.13 -0.87
N ASN A 277 -14.18 21.01 -0.07
CA ASN A 277 -15.58 21.13 -0.51
C ASN A 277 -15.93 20.28 -1.75
N PRO A 278 -15.73 18.96 -1.69
CA PRO A 278 -15.79 18.09 -2.86
C PRO A 278 -17.15 18.06 -3.55
N SER A 279 -18.26 18.35 -2.86
CA SER A 279 -19.58 18.40 -3.51
C SER A 279 -19.72 19.53 -4.54
N ARG A 280 -18.88 20.56 -4.45
CA ARG A 280 -18.87 21.72 -5.35
C ARG A 280 -17.95 21.54 -6.54
N SER A 281 -17.01 20.61 -6.46
CA SER A 281 -16.03 20.33 -7.50
C SER A 281 -16.64 19.46 -8.59
N SER A 282 -16.33 19.77 -9.84
CA SER A 282 -16.70 18.93 -10.97
C SER A 282 -15.90 17.62 -10.97
N PRO A 283 -16.42 16.54 -11.59
CA PRO A 283 -15.67 15.29 -11.72
C PRO A 283 -14.32 15.43 -12.45
N GLN A 284 -14.18 16.42 -13.34
CA GLN A 284 -12.92 16.69 -14.04
C GLN A 284 -11.88 17.32 -13.10
N GLU A 285 -12.27 18.29 -12.29
CA GLU A 285 -11.38 18.91 -11.30
C GLU A 285 -10.88 17.90 -10.26
N ILE A 286 -11.77 17.02 -9.77
CA ILE A 286 -11.40 15.94 -8.87
C ILE A 286 -10.35 15.02 -9.51
N LYS A 287 -10.52 14.65 -10.79
CA LYS A 287 -9.54 13.81 -11.52
C LYS A 287 -8.19 14.50 -11.72
N VAL A 288 -8.18 15.80 -12.01
CA VAL A 288 -6.93 16.58 -12.14
C VAL A 288 -6.21 16.65 -10.80
N GLN A 289 -6.94 16.88 -9.70
CA GLN A 289 -6.37 16.87 -8.35
C GLN A 289 -5.81 15.48 -7.98
N GLU A 290 -6.55 14.41 -8.28
CA GLU A 290 -6.11 13.02 -8.10
C GLU A 290 -4.78 12.77 -8.85
N ALA A 291 -4.70 13.13 -10.14
CA ALA A 291 -3.50 12.97 -10.95
C ALA A 291 -2.29 13.78 -10.44
N ASN A 292 -2.51 15.01 -9.98
CA ASN A 292 -1.44 15.84 -9.40
C ASN A 292 -0.88 15.20 -8.12
N ILE A 293 -1.75 14.70 -7.24
CA ILE A 293 -1.34 14.01 -6.01
C ILE A 293 -0.56 12.73 -6.37
N HIS A 294 -1.02 11.94 -7.34
CA HIS A 294 -0.32 10.75 -7.81
C HIS A 294 1.11 11.03 -8.27
N GLN A 295 1.36 12.15 -8.95
CA GLN A 295 2.71 12.54 -9.37
C GLN A 295 3.65 12.73 -8.17
N PHE A 296 3.20 13.44 -7.13
CA PHE A 296 3.99 13.63 -5.92
C PHE A 296 4.18 12.33 -5.15
N MET A 297 3.15 11.47 -5.07
CA MET A 297 3.24 10.14 -4.46
C MET A 297 4.28 9.27 -5.16
N ALA A 298 4.27 9.21 -6.49
CA ALA A 298 5.22 8.41 -7.27
C ALA A 298 6.68 8.83 -7.02
N GLN A 299 6.94 10.15 -6.99
CA GLN A 299 8.26 10.69 -6.66
C GLN A 299 8.66 10.41 -5.21
N PHE A 300 7.72 10.55 -4.28
CA PHE A 300 7.94 10.32 -2.86
C PHE A 300 8.27 8.84 -2.57
N HIS A 301 7.49 7.91 -3.13
CA HIS A 301 7.75 6.47 -3.02
C HIS A 301 9.07 6.07 -3.67
N GLU A 302 9.52 6.76 -4.72
CA GLU A 302 10.86 6.55 -5.29
C GLU A 302 11.97 6.91 -4.30
N LYS A 303 11.88 8.05 -3.61
CA LYS A 303 12.87 8.44 -2.60
C LYS A 303 12.94 7.43 -1.45
N ILE A 304 11.80 6.99 -0.91
CA ILE A 304 11.76 5.98 0.16
C ILE A 304 12.35 4.64 -0.32
N TYR A 305 11.97 4.18 -1.51
CA TYR A 305 12.53 2.98 -2.13
C TYR A 305 14.05 3.06 -2.21
N GLN A 306 14.60 4.18 -2.69
CA GLN A 306 16.04 4.36 -2.81
C GLN A 306 16.73 4.36 -1.45
N MET A 307 16.16 4.99 -0.42
CA MET A 307 16.69 4.93 0.95
C MET A 307 16.79 3.50 1.46
N LEU A 308 15.69 2.73 1.37
CA LEU A 308 15.68 1.32 1.79
C LEU A 308 16.67 0.47 0.99
N LYS A 309 16.72 0.69 -0.33
CA LYS A 309 17.66 0.00 -1.22
C LYS A 309 19.11 0.28 -0.85
N ASN A 310 19.48 1.54 -0.58
CA ASN A 310 20.82 1.91 -0.17
C ASN A 310 21.21 1.12 1.10
N LEU A 311 20.36 1.15 2.14
CA LEU A 311 20.61 0.46 3.42
C LEU A 311 20.74 -1.06 3.28
N LEU A 312 19.93 -1.67 2.41
CA LEU A 312 19.98 -3.11 2.10
C LEU A 312 21.24 -3.54 1.33
N GLN A 313 21.85 -2.64 0.56
CA GLN A 313 22.97 -2.95 -0.33
C GLN A 313 24.33 -2.50 0.20
N LEU A 314 24.36 -1.57 1.16
CA LEU A 314 25.59 -0.92 1.61
C LEU A 314 26.55 -1.86 2.34
N SER A 315 26.05 -2.65 3.29
CA SER A 315 26.83 -3.65 4.02
C SER A 315 25.94 -4.76 4.60
N PRO A 316 26.51 -5.92 5.01
CA PRO A 316 25.75 -6.95 5.72
C PRO A 316 25.12 -6.47 7.03
N GLU A 317 25.80 -5.59 7.78
CA GLU A 317 25.30 -5.07 9.05
C GLU A 317 24.13 -4.12 8.83
N THR A 318 24.25 -3.15 7.93
CA THR A 318 23.17 -2.21 7.60
C THR A 318 21.93 -2.96 7.07
N LYS A 319 22.16 -4.02 6.28
CA LYS A 319 21.09 -4.89 5.79
C LYS A 319 20.38 -5.59 6.94
N HIS A 320 21.13 -6.16 7.88
CA HIS A 320 20.57 -6.82 9.06
C HIS A 320 19.76 -5.84 9.90
N CYS A 321 20.31 -4.67 10.23
CA CYS A 321 19.64 -3.66 11.05
C CYS A 321 18.33 -3.16 10.42
N ILE A 322 18.30 -2.87 9.12
CA ILE A 322 17.06 -2.40 8.47
C ILE A 322 16.01 -3.52 8.38
N LEU A 323 16.40 -4.75 8.06
CA LEU A 323 15.47 -5.89 8.04
C LEU A 323 14.94 -6.19 9.45
N PHE A 324 15.79 -6.09 10.47
CA PHE A 324 15.41 -6.21 11.87
C PHE A 324 14.41 -5.14 12.29
N TRP A 325 14.65 -3.88 11.90
CA TRP A 325 13.72 -2.78 12.12
C TRP A 325 12.37 -3.05 11.46
N LEU A 326 12.36 -3.47 10.19
CA LEU A 326 11.14 -3.78 9.44
C LEU A 326 10.37 -4.94 10.07
N GLY A 327 11.04 -6.05 10.37
CA GLY A 327 10.40 -7.22 10.98
C GLY A 327 9.77 -6.93 12.34
N ASN A 328 10.46 -6.16 13.19
CA ASN A 328 9.92 -5.73 14.49
C ASN A 328 8.78 -4.72 14.32
N CYS A 329 8.89 -3.79 13.36
CA CYS A 329 7.85 -2.82 13.05
C CYS A 329 6.53 -3.52 12.68
N LEU A 330 6.59 -4.51 11.78
CA LEU A 330 5.42 -5.26 11.37
C LEU A 330 4.86 -6.10 12.53
N HIS A 331 5.72 -6.70 13.34
CA HIS A 331 5.29 -7.47 14.51
C HIS A 331 4.55 -6.60 15.55
N ALA A 332 5.08 -5.42 15.88
CA ALA A 332 4.45 -4.47 16.79
C ALA A 332 3.10 -3.96 16.28
N ASN A 333 2.86 -4.08 14.97
CA ASN A 333 1.64 -3.66 14.29
C ASN A 333 0.73 -4.83 13.86
N ALA A 334 1.04 -6.07 14.25
CA ALA A 334 0.27 -7.27 13.89
C ALA A 334 -1.20 -7.25 14.38
N GLY A 335 -1.54 -6.37 15.32
CA GLY A 335 -2.91 -6.18 15.79
C GLY A 335 -3.82 -5.39 14.84
N ARG A 336 -3.27 -4.71 13.82
CA ARG A 336 -4.03 -3.82 12.93
C ARG A 336 -5.16 -4.50 12.15
N THR A 337 -5.04 -5.78 11.81
CA THR A 337 -6.05 -6.54 11.04
C THR A 337 -7.03 -7.30 11.93
N LYS A 338 -6.84 -7.29 13.25
CA LYS A 338 -7.73 -8.02 14.17
C LYS A 338 -9.08 -7.32 14.30
N ILE A 339 -10.16 -8.10 14.39
CA ILE A 339 -11.55 -7.60 14.45
C ILE A 339 -11.75 -6.55 15.56
N TRP A 340 -11.15 -6.76 16.73
CA TRP A 340 -11.27 -5.83 17.86
C TRP A 340 -10.61 -4.47 17.59
N ALA A 341 -9.57 -4.41 16.75
CA ALA A 341 -8.92 -3.14 16.39
C ALA A 341 -9.84 -2.24 15.55
N ASN A 342 -10.85 -2.81 14.88
CA ASN A 342 -11.89 -2.06 14.16
C ASN A 342 -13.05 -1.62 15.07
N GLN A 343 -13.11 -2.11 16.30
CA GLN A 343 -14.18 -1.85 17.28
C GLN A 343 -13.69 -1.03 18.48
N MET A 344 -12.38 -0.76 18.58
CA MET A 344 -11.83 -0.03 19.72
C MET A 344 -12.19 1.47 19.68
N PRO A 345 -12.43 2.07 20.86
CA PRO A 345 -12.54 3.52 21.00
C PRO A 345 -11.32 4.24 20.41
N GLU A 346 -11.53 5.42 19.82
CA GLU A 346 -10.49 6.23 19.14
C GLU A 346 -9.19 6.43 19.95
N ILE A 347 -9.27 6.38 21.28
CA ILE A 347 -8.15 6.53 22.22
C ILE A 347 -7.10 5.41 22.04
N PHE A 348 -7.49 4.19 21.62
CA PHE A 348 -6.57 3.07 21.42
C PHE A 348 -5.93 3.02 20.02
N PHE A 349 -6.32 3.90 19.09
CA PHE A 349 -5.59 4.06 17.81
C PHE A 349 -4.14 4.51 18.03
N GLN A 350 -3.81 4.99 19.23
CA GLN A 350 -2.46 5.39 19.63
C GLN A 350 -1.48 4.22 19.83
N MET A 351 -1.87 2.96 19.61
CA MET A 351 -0.96 1.81 19.74
C MET A 351 -0.29 1.39 18.43
N TYR A 352 -0.82 1.81 17.28
CA TYR A 352 -0.35 1.37 15.97
C TYR A 352 0.10 2.54 15.10
N ALA A 353 0.96 2.26 14.13
CA ALA A 353 1.29 3.22 13.08
C ALA A 353 0.07 3.42 12.16
N SER A 354 0.02 4.54 11.43
CA SER A 354 -1.11 4.98 10.61
C SER A 354 -1.27 4.19 9.31
N ASP A 355 -2.41 4.38 8.62
CA ASP A 355 -2.61 3.80 7.28
C ASP A 355 -1.68 4.44 6.23
N ALA A 356 -1.34 5.73 6.39
CA ALA A 356 -0.35 6.43 5.55
C ALA A 356 1.03 5.75 5.62
N PHE A 357 1.47 5.44 6.84
CA PHE A 357 2.72 4.71 7.09
C PHE A 357 2.78 3.41 6.30
N PHE A 358 1.74 2.58 6.40
CA PHE A 358 1.73 1.26 5.76
C PHE A 358 1.57 1.31 4.25
N LEU A 359 0.81 2.28 3.71
CA LEU A 359 0.73 2.47 2.26
C LEU A 359 2.09 2.86 1.67
N ASN A 360 2.78 3.83 2.29
CA ASN A 360 4.07 4.29 1.80
C ASN A 360 5.16 3.23 1.96
N LEU A 361 5.17 2.50 3.07
CA LEU A 361 6.08 1.37 3.25
C LEU A 361 5.79 0.26 2.24
N GLY A 362 4.52 -0.09 2.06
CA GLY A 362 4.07 -1.07 1.07
C GLY A 362 4.51 -0.71 -0.34
N ALA A 363 4.35 0.56 -0.77
CA ALA A 363 4.79 1.03 -2.08
C ALA A 363 6.31 0.89 -2.30
N ALA A 364 7.12 1.18 -1.28
CA ALA A 364 8.57 1.03 -1.36
C ALA A 364 9.01 -0.44 -1.39
N LEU A 365 8.40 -1.30 -0.57
CA LEU A 365 8.66 -2.74 -0.56
C LEU A 365 8.21 -3.41 -1.87
N LEU A 366 7.07 -3.00 -2.43
CA LEU A 366 6.61 -3.41 -3.75
C LEU A 366 7.66 -3.14 -4.84
N LYS A 367 8.33 -1.98 -4.79
CA LYS A 367 9.45 -1.65 -5.71
C LYS A 367 10.65 -2.57 -5.52
N LEU A 368 10.99 -2.95 -4.28
CA LEU A 368 12.07 -3.91 -3.99
C LEU A 368 11.76 -5.32 -4.50
N CYS A 369 10.48 -5.69 -4.66
CA CYS A 369 10.06 -6.98 -5.21
C CYS A 369 10.07 -7.04 -6.74
N GLN A 370 10.00 -5.90 -7.45
CA GLN A 370 9.90 -5.88 -8.91
C GLN A 370 10.96 -6.68 -9.67
N PRO A 371 12.24 -6.77 -9.23
CA PRO A 371 13.26 -7.58 -9.92
C PRO A 371 12.91 -9.07 -10.07
N PHE A 372 12.01 -9.60 -9.23
CA PHE A 372 11.56 -11.00 -9.30
C PHE A 372 10.06 -11.17 -9.54
N CYS A 373 9.27 -10.09 -9.62
CA CYS A 373 7.84 -10.12 -9.94
C CYS A 373 7.58 -10.25 -11.45
N LYS A 374 7.96 -11.39 -12.02
CA LYS A 374 7.70 -11.74 -13.43
C LYS A 374 7.17 -13.17 -13.50
N PRO A 375 6.19 -13.48 -14.35
CA PRO A 375 5.54 -14.80 -14.35
C PRO A 375 6.46 -16.01 -14.56
N ARG A 376 7.64 -15.84 -15.17
CA ARG A 376 8.64 -16.91 -15.36
C ARG A 376 9.97 -16.64 -14.63
N SER A 377 9.91 -15.90 -13.52
CA SER A 377 11.07 -15.57 -12.71
C SER A 377 11.57 -16.78 -11.94
N SER A 378 12.76 -17.31 -12.30
CA SER A 378 13.41 -18.36 -11.51
C SER A 378 13.78 -17.91 -10.10
N ARG A 379 14.02 -16.60 -9.91
CA ARG A 379 14.30 -16.01 -8.59
C ARG A 379 13.10 -16.13 -7.65
N LEU A 380 11.88 -15.95 -8.16
CA LEU A 380 10.66 -16.08 -7.36
C LEU A 380 10.51 -17.48 -6.77
N LEU A 381 10.83 -18.51 -7.56
CA LEU A 381 10.76 -19.91 -7.14
C LEU A 381 11.84 -20.30 -6.13
N THR A 382 12.76 -19.39 -5.77
CA THR A 382 13.67 -19.58 -4.62
C THR A 382 13.03 -19.22 -3.28
N PHE A 383 11.77 -18.76 -3.27
CA PHE A 383 10.99 -18.55 -2.07
C PHE A 383 10.85 -19.86 -1.28
N ASN A 384 11.22 -19.84 0.00
CA ASN A 384 11.04 -20.98 0.87
C ASN A 384 9.91 -20.72 1.89
N PRO A 385 8.75 -21.40 1.77
CA PRO A 385 7.59 -21.14 2.62
C PRO A 385 7.82 -21.53 4.08
N THR A 386 8.80 -22.41 4.39
CA THR A 386 9.12 -22.78 5.78
C THR A 386 9.56 -21.58 6.64
N TYR A 387 9.95 -20.47 6.01
CA TYR A 387 10.21 -19.19 6.67
C TYR A 387 9.02 -18.71 7.51
N CYS A 388 7.79 -18.93 7.03
CA CYS A 388 6.58 -18.40 7.66
C CYS A 388 6.13 -19.19 8.89
N VAL A 389 6.66 -20.40 9.10
CA VAL A 389 6.30 -21.27 10.24
C VAL A 389 7.43 -21.43 11.25
N LEU A 390 8.51 -20.65 11.09
CA LEU A 390 9.56 -20.57 12.08
C LEU A 390 9.02 -19.97 13.36
N LYS A 391 9.18 -20.71 14.46
CA LYS A 391 8.92 -20.22 15.81
C LYS A 391 9.91 -19.11 16.18
N ASP A 392 9.60 -18.36 17.22
CA ASP A 392 10.47 -17.31 17.73
C ASP A 392 11.88 -17.83 18.01
N LEU A 393 12.85 -17.23 17.31
CA LEU A 393 14.28 -17.44 17.44
C LEU A 393 14.88 -16.34 18.31
N ASN A 394 16.05 -16.61 18.93
CA ASN A 394 16.81 -15.54 19.56
C ASN A 394 17.49 -14.64 18.50
N ASP A 395 17.96 -13.45 18.88
CA ASP A 395 18.44 -12.46 17.90
C ASP A 395 19.73 -12.89 17.17
N GLU A 396 20.61 -13.67 17.82
CA GLU A 396 21.80 -14.24 17.16
C GLU A 396 21.43 -15.28 16.10
N GLU A 397 20.51 -16.19 16.42
CA GLU A 397 19.99 -17.17 15.46
C GLU A 397 19.29 -16.51 14.28
N ARG A 398 18.54 -15.43 14.52
CA ARG A 398 17.90 -14.63 13.48
C ARG A 398 18.92 -14.03 12.51
N LYS A 399 20.01 -13.47 13.04
CA LYS A 399 21.10 -12.92 12.23
C LYS A 399 21.77 -14.00 11.38
N ILE A 400 22.10 -15.15 11.98
CA ILE A 400 22.73 -16.28 11.28
C ILE A 400 21.83 -16.86 10.19
N LYS A 401 20.54 -17.09 10.51
CA LYS A 401 19.58 -17.71 9.58
C LYS A 401 19.00 -16.72 8.57
N SER A 402 19.24 -15.42 8.69
CA SER A 402 18.58 -14.36 7.92
C SER A 402 17.05 -14.44 8.04
N VAL A 403 16.57 -14.27 9.28
CA VAL A 403 15.14 -14.31 9.63
C VAL A 403 14.80 -13.11 10.50
N HIS A 404 14.18 -12.09 9.91
CA HIS A 404 13.84 -10.87 10.64
C HIS A 404 12.34 -10.73 10.96
N MET A 405 11.47 -11.39 10.19
CA MET A 405 10.04 -11.43 10.47
C MET A 405 9.73 -12.19 11.77
N ARG A 406 8.67 -11.79 12.48
CA ARG A 406 8.24 -12.41 13.74
C ARG A 406 6.74 -12.67 13.76
N GLY A 407 6.34 -13.77 14.40
CA GLY A 407 4.93 -14.10 14.67
C GLY A 407 4.14 -14.60 13.46
N LEU A 408 4.78 -14.89 12.33
CA LEU A 408 4.12 -15.50 11.17
C LEU A 408 3.62 -16.93 11.46
N ASP A 409 4.26 -17.61 12.42
CA ASP A 409 3.87 -18.95 12.90
C ASP A 409 2.49 -18.98 13.57
N LYS A 410 1.95 -17.82 13.93
CA LYS A 410 0.61 -17.65 14.52
C LYS A 410 -0.48 -17.48 13.47
N GLU A 411 -0.12 -17.25 12.21
CA GLU A 411 -1.08 -17.09 11.12
C GLU A 411 -1.58 -18.46 10.64
N THR A 412 -2.84 -18.53 10.19
CA THR A 412 -3.39 -19.74 9.59
C THR A 412 -2.74 -19.98 8.24
N CYS A 413 -2.40 -21.23 7.93
CA CYS A 413 -1.84 -21.62 6.63
C CYS A 413 -2.90 -22.26 5.73
N LEU A 414 -2.65 -22.28 4.41
CA LEU A 414 -3.60 -22.78 3.41
C LEU A 414 -4.09 -24.20 3.70
N ILE A 415 -3.23 -25.05 4.24
CA ILE A 415 -3.54 -26.41 4.67
C ILE A 415 -2.86 -26.71 6.03
N PRO A 416 -3.38 -27.66 6.83
CA PRO A 416 -2.71 -28.07 8.06
C PRO A 416 -1.42 -28.84 7.77
N ALA A 417 -0.38 -28.60 8.57
CA ALA A 417 0.86 -29.36 8.50
C ALA A 417 0.65 -30.82 8.97
N VAL A 418 1.13 -31.77 8.17
CA VAL A 418 1.07 -33.21 8.47
C VAL A 418 2.41 -33.72 9.03
N GLN A 419 3.51 -33.03 8.74
CA GLN A 419 4.87 -33.40 9.13
C GLN A 419 5.62 -32.16 9.64
N GLU A 420 6.68 -32.37 10.43
CA GLU A 420 7.56 -31.26 10.82
C GLU A 420 8.36 -30.75 9.62
N PRO A 421 8.43 -29.42 9.40
CA PRO A 421 9.20 -28.84 8.31
C PRO A 421 10.70 -29.03 8.50
N MET A 422 11.40 -29.28 7.40
CA MET A 422 12.86 -29.18 7.35
C MET A 422 13.26 -27.72 7.09
N PHE A 423 14.01 -27.14 8.01
CA PHE A 423 14.48 -25.75 7.89
C PHE A 423 15.87 -25.67 7.25
N PRO A 424 16.10 -24.74 6.30
CA PRO A 424 17.43 -24.47 5.77
C PRO A 424 18.35 -23.82 6.81
N GLN A 425 19.66 -23.82 6.54
CA GLN A 425 20.66 -23.13 7.38
C GLN A 425 20.50 -21.61 7.36
N SER A 426 20.14 -21.04 6.20
CA SER A 426 19.81 -19.62 6.05
C SER A 426 18.81 -19.41 4.91
N TYR A 427 18.07 -18.30 4.99
CA TYR A 427 17.12 -17.88 3.96
C TYR A 427 17.71 -16.79 3.07
N ASN A 428 17.22 -16.73 1.84
CA ASN A 428 17.61 -15.69 0.89
C ASN A 428 16.78 -14.42 1.07
N LEU A 429 17.32 -13.30 0.56
CA LEU A 429 16.65 -12.00 0.64
C LEU A 429 15.33 -11.96 -0.15
N VAL A 430 15.16 -12.80 -1.18
CA VAL A 430 13.88 -12.89 -1.92
C VAL A 430 12.77 -13.38 -0.99
N THR A 431 13.07 -14.37 -0.16
CA THR A 431 12.12 -14.92 0.83
C THR A 431 11.73 -13.86 1.85
N GLU A 432 12.71 -13.17 2.42
CA GLU A 432 12.46 -12.11 3.40
C GLU A 432 11.67 -10.95 2.80
N ASN A 433 12.09 -10.44 1.63
CA ASN A 433 11.42 -9.33 0.96
C ASN A 433 9.98 -9.68 0.60
N LEU A 434 9.73 -10.91 0.13
CA LEU A 434 8.37 -11.33 -0.22
C LEU A 434 7.48 -11.40 1.02
N ALA A 435 7.93 -12.05 2.10
CA ALA A 435 7.18 -12.15 3.35
C ALA A 435 6.92 -10.76 3.98
N LEU A 436 7.94 -9.88 3.99
CA LEU A 436 7.82 -8.50 4.45
C LEU A 436 6.77 -7.73 3.63
N THR A 437 6.81 -7.85 2.31
CA THR A 437 5.91 -7.10 1.42
C THR A 437 4.48 -7.58 1.55
N GLU A 438 4.22 -8.89 1.48
CA GLU A 438 2.88 -9.46 1.61
C GLU A 438 2.26 -9.13 2.98
N TYR A 439 3.04 -9.24 4.06
CA TYR A 439 2.52 -8.90 5.38
C TYR A 439 2.29 -7.39 5.55
N THR A 440 3.11 -6.55 4.94
CA THR A 440 2.88 -5.09 4.91
C THR A 440 1.58 -4.74 4.16
N LEU A 441 1.32 -5.39 3.02
CA LEU A 441 0.08 -5.21 2.26
C LEU A 441 -1.15 -5.66 3.06
N TYR A 442 -1.02 -6.77 3.80
CA TYR A 442 -2.07 -7.27 4.68
C TYR A 442 -2.39 -6.29 5.82
N LEU A 443 -1.36 -5.74 6.49
CA LEU A 443 -1.54 -4.76 7.57
C LEU A 443 -1.94 -3.35 7.08
N GLY A 444 -1.74 -3.06 5.79
CA GLY A 444 -1.95 -1.76 5.17
C GLY A 444 -3.11 -1.74 4.18
N PHE A 445 -2.82 -2.15 2.94
CA PHE A 445 -3.73 -2.04 1.80
C PHE A 445 -5.03 -2.83 2.01
N HIS A 446 -4.96 -4.08 2.48
CA HIS A 446 -6.13 -4.94 2.74
C HIS A 446 -7.08 -4.27 3.75
N ARG A 447 -6.56 -3.84 4.91
CA ARG A 447 -7.33 -3.11 5.93
C ARG A 447 -7.99 -1.84 5.35
N LEU A 448 -7.26 -1.07 4.54
CA LEU A 448 -7.76 0.18 3.99
C LEU A 448 -8.84 -0.05 2.91
N HIS A 449 -8.73 -1.12 2.12
CA HIS A 449 -9.77 -1.53 1.18
C HIS A 449 -11.10 -1.80 1.90
N ASP A 450 -11.07 -2.56 2.99
CA ASP A 450 -12.25 -2.84 3.82
C ASP A 450 -12.90 -1.56 4.38
N GLN A 451 -12.08 -0.63 4.86
CA GLN A 451 -12.56 0.67 5.33
C GLN A 451 -13.18 1.49 4.21
N MET A 452 -12.54 1.51 3.04
CA MET A 452 -13.01 2.25 1.87
C MET A 452 -14.37 1.74 1.38
N VAL A 453 -14.61 0.43 1.40
CA VAL A 453 -15.93 -0.16 1.09
C VAL A 453 -17.00 0.32 2.07
N LYS A 454 -16.71 0.35 3.37
CA LYS A 454 -17.62 0.86 4.41
C LYS A 454 -17.91 2.35 4.25
N ILE A 455 -16.87 3.16 3.98
CA ILE A 455 -17.00 4.60 3.71
C ILE A 455 -17.92 4.83 2.50
N ASN A 456 -17.73 4.09 1.41
CA ASN A 456 -18.55 4.21 0.21
C ASN A 456 -20.03 3.86 0.47
N GLN A 457 -20.31 2.81 1.25
CA GLN A 457 -21.67 2.46 1.67
C GLN A 457 -22.32 3.56 2.53
N ASN A 458 -21.57 4.12 3.47
CA ASN A 458 -22.04 5.21 4.32
C ASN A 458 -22.29 6.50 3.52
N LEU A 459 -21.44 6.81 2.54
CA LEU A 459 -21.66 7.93 1.62
C LEU A 459 -22.97 7.79 0.85
N HIS A 460 -23.27 6.60 0.32
CA HIS A 460 -24.52 6.37 -0.39
C HIS A 460 -25.74 6.57 0.53
N ARG A 461 -25.68 6.05 1.77
CA ARG A 461 -26.73 6.22 2.78
C ARG A 461 -26.94 7.69 3.14
N LEU A 462 -25.86 8.43 3.42
CA LEU A 462 -25.90 9.86 3.73
C LEU A 462 -26.43 10.68 2.56
N GLN A 463 -26.05 10.33 1.32
CA GLN A 463 -26.54 11.01 0.13
C GLN A 463 -28.06 10.89 -0.03
N VAL A 464 -28.61 9.70 0.20
CA VAL A 464 -30.08 9.48 0.17
C VAL A 464 -30.75 10.27 1.29
N ALA A 465 -30.29 10.15 2.53
CA ALA A 465 -30.85 10.86 3.68
C ALA A 465 -30.81 12.40 3.50
N TRP A 466 -29.72 12.93 2.96
CA TRP A 466 -29.59 14.36 2.67
C TRP A 466 -30.59 14.83 1.62
N ARG A 467 -30.77 14.08 0.52
CA ARG A 467 -31.77 14.41 -0.51
C ARG A 467 -33.19 14.41 0.06
N ASP A 468 -33.54 13.43 0.87
CA ASP A 468 -34.87 13.33 1.49
C ASP A 468 -35.12 14.48 2.48
N ALA A 469 -34.12 14.83 3.29
CA ALA A 469 -34.17 15.98 4.20
C ALA A 469 -34.33 17.31 3.43
N GLN A 470 -33.67 17.43 2.28
CA GLN A 470 -33.77 18.61 1.41
C GLN A 470 -35.18 18.72 0.78
N GLN A 471 -35.74 17.60 0.30
CA GLN A 471 -37.10 17.57 -0.27
C GLN A 471 -38.18 17.87 0.78
N SER A 472 -37.96 17.43 2.02
CA SER A 472 -38.87 17.69 3.15
C SER A 472 -38.63 19.04 3.84
N SER A 473 -37.70 19.88 3.36
CA SER A 473 -37.32 21.16 3.98
C SER A 473 -36.95 21.04 5.48
N SER A 474 -36.31 19.93 5.86
CA SER A 474 -35.91 19.66 7.23
C SER A 474 -34.70 20.51 7.66
N PRO A 475 -34.69 21.07 8.89
CA PRO A 475 -33.53 21.77 9.44
C PRO A 475 -32.25 20.92 9.54
N ALA A 476 -32.39 19.58 9.48
CA ALA A 476 -31.27 18.65 9.52
C ALA A 476 -30.47 18.58 8.19
N ALA A 477 -30.98 19.16 7.10
CA ALA A 477 -30.36 19.07 5.78
C ALA A 477 -28.94 19.67 5.74
N ASP A 478 -28.69 20.78 6.43
CA ASP A 478 -27.36 21.41 6.46
C ASP A 478 -26.33 20.59 7.23
N ASN A 479 -26.72 19.99 8.36
CA ASN A 479 -25.86 19.08 9.12
C ASN A 479 -25.52 17.81 8.31
N LEU A 480 -26.51 17.23 7.63
CA LEU A 480 -26.29 16.07 6.74
C LEU A 480 -25.38 16.41 5.57
N ARG A 481 -25.51 17.62 5.00
CA ARG A 481 -24.60 18.13 3.98
C ARG A 481 -23.17 18.21 4.50
N GLU A 482 -22.96 18.80 5.66
CA GLU A 482 -21.62 18.92 6.26
C GLU A 482 -20.98 17.55 6.54
N GLN A 483 -21.75 16.60 7.07
CA GLN A 483 -21.29 15.21 7.26
C GLN A 483 -20.94 14.53 5.93
N PHE A 484 -21.74 14.78 4.89
CA PHE A 484 -21.46 14.28 3.54
C PHE A 484 -20.16 14.86 2.97
N GLU A 485 -19.92 16.18 3.08
CA GLU A 485 -18.67 16.81 2.64
C GLU A 485 -17.45 16.18 3.34
N ARG A 486 -17.51 16.08 4.68
CA ARG A 486 -16.43 15.51 5.51
C ARG A 486 -16.12 14.08 5.05
N LEU A 487 -17.15 13.24 4.91
CA LEU A 487 -16.96 11.85 4.50
C LEU A 487 -16.50 11.72 3.04
N MET A 488 -16.91 12.63 2.16
CA MET A 488 -16.48 12.64 0.77
C MET A 488 -15.01 13.04 0.65
N THR A 489 -14.54 14.01 1.43
CA THR A 489 -13.11 14.35 1.50
C THR A 489 -12.29 13.16 1.96
N ILE A 490 -12.73 12.45 3.01
CA ILE A 490 -12.07 11.22 3.47
C ILE A 490 -12.04 10.18 2.35
N TYR A 491 -13.17 9.92 1.69
CA TYR A 491 -13.25 8.96 0.60
C TYR A 491 -12.33 9.29 -0.57
N LEU A 492 -12.31 10.54 -1.03
CA LEU A 492 -11.48 10.97 -2.16
C LEU A 492 -9.99 10.91 -1.83
N SER A 493 -9.59 11.30 -0.62
CA SER A 493 -8.23 11.14 -0.13
C SER A 493 -7.81 9.67 -0.06
N THR A 494 -8.65 8.81 0.54
CA THR A 494 -8.38 7.36 0.61
C THR A 494 -8.32 6.72 -0.77
N LYS A 495 -9.26 7.05 -1.66
CA LYS A 495 -9.25 6.60 -3.04
C LYS A 495 -7.92 6.98 -3.71
N THR A 496 -7.59 8.27 -3.70
CA THR A 496 -6.40 8.81 -4.37
C THR A 496 -5.12 8.15 -3.86
N ALA A 497 -4.99 7.95 -2.55
CA ALA A 497 -3.84 7.28 -1.96
C ALA A 497 -3.70 5.81 -2.39
N MET A 498 -4.82 5.11 -2.61
CA MET A 498 -4.85 3.70 -3.02
C MET A 498 -4.79 3.50 -4.54
N THR A 499 -5.07 4.54 -5.33
CA THR A 499 -5.18 4.47 -6.80
C THR A 499 -3.97 5.02 -7.56
N GLU A 500 -2.83 5.22 -6.88
CA GLU A 500 -1.60 5.65 -7.56
C GLU A 500 -1.18 4.60 -8.61
N PRO A 501 -1.10 4.96 -9.91
CA PRO A 501 -0.96 3.98 -11.00
C PRO A 501 0.27 3.09 -10.91
N GLN A 502 1.44 3.64 -10.55
CA GLN A 502 2.69 2.86 -10.51
C GLN A 502 2.70 1.85 -9.36
N MET A 503 2.18 2.24 -8.19
CA MET A 503 1.98 1.37 -7.04
C MET A 503 1.00 0.25 -7.39
N LEU A 504 -0.14 0.57 -8.01
CA LEU A 504 -1.10 -0.43 -8.45
C LEU A 504 -0.50 -1.41 -9.48
N GLN A 505 0.28 -0.92 -10.45
CA GLN A 505 0.97 -1.79 -11.40
C GLN A 505 1.99 -2.70 -10.71
N ASN A 506 2.77 -2.15 -9.77
CA ASN A 506 3.75 -2.93 -9.00
C ASN A 506 3.07 -3.99 -8.13
N CYS A 507 1.92 -3.65 -7.53
CA CYS A 507 1.10 -4.57 -6.75
C CYS A 507 0.51 -5.67 -7.65
N LEU A 508 0.00 -5.33 -8.82
CA LEU A 508 -0.49 -6.32 -9.78
C LEU A 508 0.61 -7.29 -10.23
N ASN A 509 1.80 -6.78 -10.55
CA ASN A 509 2.94 -7.63 -10.90
C ASN A 509 3.29 -8.62 -9.76
N LEU A 510 3.24 -8.15 -8.51
CA LEU A 510 3.44 -9.00 -7.33
C LEU A 510 2.33 -10.04 -7.22
N GLN A 511 1.05 -9.65 -7.23
CA GLN A 511 -0.08 -10.56 -7.04
C GLN A 511 -0.20 -11.60 -8.17
N VAL A 512 0.12 -11.25 -9.41
CA VAL A 512 0.24 -12.22 -10.53
C VAL A 512 1.40 -13.19 -10.28
N SER A 513 2.53 -12.69 -9.80
CA SER A 513 3.66 -13.54 -9.43
C SER A 513 3.29 -14.48 -8.28
N MET A 514 2.49 -14.03 -7.32
CA MET A 514 1.96 -14.85 -6.25
C MET A 514 1.01 -15.93 -6.75
N ALA A 515 0.12 -15.63 -7.70
CA ALA A 515 -0.67 -16.66 -8.37
C ALA A 515 0.22 -17.75 -8.96
N VAL A 516 1.29 -17.37 -9.67
CA VAL A 516 2.25 -18.34 -10.22
C VAL A 516 2.95 -19.13 -9.13
N LEU A 517 3.49 -18.48 -8.11
CA LEU A 517 4.21 -19.16 -7.02
C LEU A 517 3.31 -20.17 -6.29
N LEU A 518 2.08 -19.77 -5.94
CA LEU A 518 1.11 -20.66 -5.28
C LEU A 518 0.71 -21.84 -6.17
N VAL A 519 0.54 -21.62 -7.48
CA VAL A 519 0.32 -22.71 -8.45
C VAL A 519 1.50 -23.67 -8.49
N GLN A 520 2.74 -23.16 -8.54
CA GLN A 520 3.95 -23.98 -8.57
C GLN A 520 4.11 -24.82 -7.28
N LEU A 521 3.84 -24.24 -6.11
CA LEU A 521 3.81 -24.97 -4.85
C LEU A 521 2.69 -26.03 -4.82
N ALA A 522 1.52 -25.71 -5.36
CA ALA A 522 0.37 -26.61 -5.41
C ALA A 522 0.52 -27.82 -6.36
N ILE A 523 1.47 -27.76 -7.29
CA ILE A 523 1.88 -28.88 -8.16
C ILE A 523 3.18 -29.56 -7.71
N GLY A 524 3.70 -29.19 -6.54
CA GLY A 524 4.90 -29.82 -5.96
C GLY A 524 6.22 -29.44 -6.61
N ASN A 525 6.32 -28.23 -7.15
CA ASN A 525 7.59 -27.72 -7.61
C ASN A 525 8.48 -27.32 -6.43
N GLU A 526 9.59 -28.05 -6.24
CA GLU A 526 10.65 -27.72 -5.27
C GLU A 526 11.88 -27.08 -5.94
N GLY A 527 11.87 -26.98 -7.28
CA GLY A 527 12.97 -26.44 -8.08
C GLY A 527 12.84 -24.95 -8.37
N SER A 528 13.92 -24.37 -8.89
CA SER A 528 13.98 -22.95 -9.31
C SER A 528 13.47 -22.69 -10.73
N GLN A 529 13.00 -23.73 -11.43
CA GLN A 529 12.49 -23.64 -12.80
C GLN A 529 10.97 -23.87 -12.82
N PRO A 530 10.19 -23.05 -13.55
CA PRO A 530 8.75 -23.26 -13.65
C PRO A 530 8.42 -24.61 -14.29
N ILE A 531 7.49 -25.35 -13.68
CA ILE A 531 6.89 -26.56 -14.23
C ILE A 531 5.62 -26.17 -14.99
N GLU A 532 5.42 -26.72 -16.17
CA GLU A 532 4.18 -26.51 -16.94
C GLU A 532 2.98 -27.16 -16.25
N LEU A 533 1.87 -26.43 -16.18
CA LEU A 533 0.65 -26.92 -15.58
C LEU A 533 0.06 -28.04 -16.44
N SER A 534 -0.36 -29.14 -15.81
CA SER A 534 -1.09 -30.20 -16.48
C SER A 534 -2.08 -30.85 -15.50
N PHE A 535 -3.15 -31.43 -16.04
CA PHE A 535 -4.16 -32.15 -15.27
C PHE A 535 -4.14 -33.64 -15.66
N PRO A 536 -4.39 -34.57 -14.70
CA PRO A 536 -4.70 -34.34 -13.28
C PRO A 536 -3.50 -33.80 -12.49
N LEU A 537 -3.77 -33.02 -11.44
CA LEU A 537 -2.74 -32.40 -10.61
C LEU A 537 -2.02 -33.46 -9.75
N PRO A 538 -0.70 -33.33 -9.50
CA PRO A 538 0.06 -34.25 -8.65
C PRO A 538 -0.22 -34.02 -7.16
N ASP A 539 0.00 -35.05 -6.32
CA ASP A 539 -0.26 -35.02 -4.87
C ASP A 539 0.82 -34.29 -4.03
N GLY A 540 1.79 -33.64 -4.67
CA GLY A 540 2.94 -32.99 -4.03
C GLY A 540 2.69 -31.60 -3.42
N TYR A 541 1.61 -31.38 -2.68
CA TYR A 541 1.20 -30.03 -2.23
C TYR A 541 1.57 -29.68 -0.77
N SER A 542 2.45 -30.45 -0.14
CA SER A 542 2.79 -30.32 1.28
C SER A 542 3.39 -28.96 1.66
N SER A 543 4.06 -28.28 0.74
CA SER A 543 4.66 -26.96 0.95
C SER A 543 3.63 -25.87 1.24
N LEU A 544 2.38 -26.04 0.78
CA LEU A 544 1.26 -25.14 1.09
C LEU A 544 0.93 -25.11 2.58
N ALA A 545 1.34 -26.13 3.35
CA ALA A 545 1.14 -26.17 4.80
C ALA A 545 1.93 -25.10 5.55
N TYR A 546 2.89 -24.47 4.88
CA TYR A 546 3.74 -23.43 5.42
C TYR A 546 3.47 -22.05 4.78
N VAL A 547 2.42 -21.94 3.97
CA VAL A 547 2.02 -20.68 3.33
C VAL A 547 0.84 -20.09 4.10
N PRO A 548 0.99 -18.90 4.72
CA PRO A 548 -0.12 -18.22 5.37
C PRO A 548 -1.28 -17.91 4.41
N GLU A 549 -2.52 -17.98 4.91
CA GLU A 549 -3.74 -17.74 4.13
C GLU A 549 -3.79 -16.32 3.56
N PHE A 550 -3.22 -15.33 4.26
CA PHE A 550 -3.22 -13.94 3.81
C PHE A 550 -2.50 -13.72 2.48
N PHE A 551 -1.61 -14.63 2.05
CA PHE A 551 -0.99 -14.58 0.72
C PHE A 551 -2.04 -14.69 -0.40
N ALA A 552 -2.98 -15.62 -0.25
CA ALA A 552 -4.09 -15.78 -1.19
C ALA A 552 -5.18 -14.71 -0.97
N ASP A 553 -5.34 -14.25 0.28
CA ASP A 553 -6.33 -13.22 0.62
C ASP A 553 -5.98 -11.85 0.01
N ASN A 554 -4.72 -11.42 0.14
CA ASN A 554 -4.18 -10.19 -0.47
C ASN A 554 -4.41 -10.18 -1.98
N LEU A 555 -4.12 -11.30 -2.65
CA LEU A 555 -4.31 -11.49 -4.08
C LEU A 555 -5.78 -11.28 -4.47
N GLY A 556 -6.69 -11.91 -3.72
CA GLY A 556 -8.12 -11.82 -3.98
C GLY A 556 -8.66 -10.40 -3.77
N ASP A 557 -8.33 -9.77 -2.64
CA ASP A 557 -8.78 -8.41 -2.34
C ASP A 557 -8.28 -7.38 -3.33
N PHE A 558 -7.03 -7.51 -3.76
CA PHE A 558 -6.45 -6.60 -4.72
C PHE A 558 -7.18 -6.66 -6.07
N LEU A 559 -7.50 -7.85 -6.57
CA LEU A 559 -8.23 -8.00 -7.83
C LEU A 559 -9.68 -7.49 -7.72
N ILE A 560 -10.35 -7.73 -6.60
CA ILE A 560 -11.68 -7.17 -6.32
C ILE A 560 -11.62 -5.63 -6.24
N PHE A 561 -10.57 -5.08 -5.61
CA PHE A 561 -10.33 -3.65 -5.55
C PHE A 561 -10.15 -3.06 -6.95
N LEU A 562 -9.31 -3.66 -7.81
CA LEU A 562 -9.10 -3.19 -9.18
C LEU A 562 -10.41 -3.12 -9.95
N ARG A 563 -11.26 -4.13 -9.85
CA ARG A 563 -12.57 -4.14 -10.53
C ARG A 563 -13.45 -2.95 -10.13
N ARG A 564 -13.41 -2.54 -8.86
CA ARG A 564 -14.26 -1.49 -8.29
C ARG A 564 -13.71 -0.09 -8.51
N PHE A 565 -12.38 0.08 -8.45
CA PHE A 565 -11.75 1.40 -8.34
C PHE A 565 -10.71 1.70 -9.42
N ALA A 566 -10.23 0.71 -10.17
CA ALA A 566 -9.16 0.85 -11.16
C ALA A 566 -9.29 -0.16 -12.33
N GLU A 567 -10.49 -0.26 -12.93
CA GLU A 567 -10.80 -1.25 -13.98
C GLU A 567 -9.87 -1.14 -15.20
N ASP A 568 -9.38 0.06 -15.52
CA ASP A 568 -8.44 0.30 -16.63
C ASP A 568 -7.12 -0.48 -16.48
N ILE A 569 -6.62 -0.66 -15.26
CA ILE A 569 -5.38 -1.42 -14.99
C ILE A 569 -5.62 -2.92 -15.22
N LEU A 570 -6.80 -3.41 -14.84
CA LEU A 570 -7.19 -4.79 -15.05
C LEU A 570 -7.35 -5.11 -16.54
N GLU A 571 -7.93 -4.19 -17.34
CA GLU A 571 -8.08 -4.36 -18.79
C GLU A 571 -6.75 -4.33 -19.54
N THR A 572 -5.86 -3.42 -19.18
CA THR A 572 -4.55 -3.27 -19.84
C THR A 572 -3.59 -4.42 -19.51
N SER A 573 -3.82 -5.14 -18.40
CA SER A 573 -2.97 -6.23 -17.93
C SER A 573 -3.54 -7.63 -18.21
N ALA A 574 -4.45 -7.76 -19.17
CA ALA A 574 -5.16 -9.01 -19.45
C ALA A 574 -4.24 -10.21 -19.71
N ASP A 575 -3.07 -10.04 -20.32
CA ASP A 575 -2.14 -11.15 -20.58
C ASP A 575 -1.64 -11.83 -19.29
N SER A 576 -1.63 -11.09 -18.17
CA SER A 576 -1.29 -11.65 -16.85
C SER A 576 -2.44 -12.43 -16.21
N LEU A 577 -3.67 -12.27 -16.72
CA LEU A 577 -4.88 -12.84 -16.13
C LEU A 577 -4.93 -14.37 -16.27
N GLU A 578 -4.27 -14.93 -17.27
CA GLU A 578 -4.16 -16.39 -17.43
C GLU A 578 -3.56 -17.05 -16.18
N HIS A 579 -2.54 -16.44 -15.55
CA HIS A 579 -1.95 -16.94 -14.32
C HIS A 579 -2.91 -16.90 -13.13
N VAL A 580 -3.74 -15.85 -13.05
CA VAL A 580 -4.81 -15.74 -12.05
C VAL A 580 -5.86 -16.82 -12.27
N LEU A 581 -6.24 -17.10 -13.52
CA LEU A 581 -7.18 -18.17 -13.85
C LEU A 581 -6.62 -19.56 -13.49
N HIS A 582 -5.32 -19.81 -13.69
CA HIS A 582 -4.68 -21.03 -13.19
C HIS A 582 -4.81 -21.18 -11.68
N PHE A 583 -4.51 -20.11 -10.93
CA PHE A 583 -4.67 -20.09 -9.48
C PHE A 583 -6.12 -20.38 -9.05
N ILE A 584 -7.10 -19.68 -9.63
CA ILE A 584 -8.53 -19.90 -9.33
C ILE A 584 -8.93 -21.35 -9.65
N THR A 585 -8.52 -21.88 -10.81
CA THR A 585 -8.85 -23.24 -11.25
C THR A 585 -8.36 -24.30 -10.25
N ILE A 586 -7.13 -24.16 -9.73
CA ILE A 586 -6.51 -25.14 -8.85
C ILE A 586 -7.09 -25.08 -7.43
N PHE A 587 -7.30 -23.88 -6.89
CA PHE A 587 -7.61 -23.71 -5.47
C PHE A 587 -9.11 -23.68 -5.15
N THR A 588 -9.95 -23.11 -6.02
CA THR A 588 -11.38 -22.87 -5.74
C THR A 588 -12.12 -24.14 -5.36
N GLY A 589 -11.93 -25.22 -6.14
CA GLY A 589 -12.56 -26.51 -5.91
C GLY A 589 -11.74 -27.50 -5.06
N SER A 590 -10.60 -27.10 -4.47
CA SER A 590 -9.66 -28.05 -3.87
C SER A 590 -9.50 -27.87 -2.36
N ILE A 591 -10.25 -28.65 -1.58
CA ILE A 591 -10.13 -28.73 -0.11
C ILE A 591 -8.72 -29.18 0.31
N GLU A 592 -8.05 -29.97 -0.54
CA GLU A 592 -6.70 -30.49 -0.30
C GLU A 592 -5.60 -29.43 -0.43
N ARG A 593 -5.82 -28.38 -1.21
CA ARG A 593 -4.85 -27.29 -1.45
C ARG A 593 -5.22 -25.99 -0.75
N MET A 594 -6.49 -25.83 -0.37
CA MET A 594 -6.97 -24.71 0.45
C MET A 594 -8.11 -25.18 1.34
N LYS A 595 -7.82 -25.33 2.64
CA LYS A 595 -8.79 -25.88 3.60
C LYS A 595 -9.93 -24.91 3.89
N ASN A 596 -9.62 -23.62 4.00
CA ASN A 596 -10.56 -22.58 4.40
C ASN A 596 -11.67 -22.38 3.34
N PRO A 597 -12.94 -22.68 3.67
CA PRO A 597 -14.05 -22.55 2.72
C PRO A 597 -14.38 -21.11 2.37
N HIS A 598 -14.16 -20.15 3.29
CA HIS A 598 -14.42 -18.74 3.05
C HIS A 598 -13.46 -18.17 2.02
N LEU A 599 -12.17 -18.56 2.11
CA LEU A 599 -11.15 -18.16 1.14
C LEU A 599 -11.43 -18.77 -0.24
N ARG A 600 -11.83 -20.05 -0.31
CA ARG A 600 -12.26 -20.68 -1.58
C ARG A 600 -13.50 -20.01 -2.18
N ALA A 601 -14.47 -19.62 -1.35
CA ALA A 601 -15.65 -18.89 -1.81
C ALA A 601 -15.30 -17.48 -2.32
N LYS A 602 -14.35 -16.80 -1.66
CA LYS A 602 -13.81 -15.51 -2.12
C LYS A 602 -13.19 -15.63 -3.51
N LEU A 603 -12.54 -16.75 -3.85
CA LEU A 603 -12.02 -16.95 -5.21
C LEU A 603 -13.12 -16.94 -6.29
N ALA A 604 -14.36 -17.27 -5.96
CA ALA A 604 -15.49 -17.08 -6.88
C ALA A 604 -15.84 -15.60 -7.05
N GLU A 605 -15.75 -14.78 -6.01
CA GLU A 605 -15.87 -13.31 -6.14
C GLU A 605 -14.72 -12.75 -6.97
N VAL A 606 -13.49 -13.25 -6.80
CA VAL A 606 -12.35 -12.87 -7.65
C VAL A 606 -12.59 -13.23 -9.11
N LEU A 607 -13.12 -14.43 -9.38
CA LEU A 607 -13.47 -14.86 -10.74
C LEU A 607 -14.53 -13.94 -11.37
N GLU A 608 -15.54 -13.52 -10.59
CA GLU A 608 -16.56 -12.57 -11.02
C GLU A 608 -15.96 -11.17 -11.28
N ALA A 609 -15.01 -10.75 -10.46
CA ALA A 609 -14.35 -9.46 -10.61
C ALA A 609 -13.48 -9.41 -11.89
N VAL A 610 -12.84 -10.52 -12.27
CA VAL A 610 -11.93 -10.55 -13.42
C VAL A 610 -12.58 -11.02 -14.71
N MET A 611 -13.78 -11.62 -14.67
CA MET A 611 -14.48 -12.03 -15.89
C MET A 611 -14.98 -10.84 -16.73
N PRO A 612 -15.15 -11.00 -18.06
CA PRO A 612 -15.76 -9.98 -18.89
C PRO A 612 -17.25 -9.82 -18.56
N HIS A 613 -17.71 -8.59 -18.31
CA HIS A 613 -19.14 -8.32 -18.08
C HIS A 613 -19.85 -7.98 -19.39
N LEU A 614 -20.89 -8.75 -19.72
CA LEU A 614 -21.59 -8.69 -21.02
C LEU A 614 -22.54 -7.48 -21.18
N ASP A 615 -22.97 -6.86 -20.07
CA ASP A 615 -24.08 -5.88 -20.05
C ASP A 615 -23.66 -4.41 -19.97
N GLN A 616 -22.36 -4.09 -20.04
CA GLN A 616 -21.93 -2.69 -20.02
C GLN A 616 -22.05 -2.07 -21.43
N THR A 617 -22.90 -1.04 -21.55
CA THR A 617 -22.97 -0.21 -22.76
C THR A 617 -21.56 0.25 -23.15
N PRO A 618 -21.07 -0.08 -24.35
CA PRO A 618 -19.71 0.28 -24.74
C PRO A 618 -19.54 1.80 -24.70
N SER A 619 -18.68 2.29 -23.80
CA SER A 619 -18.22 3.67 -23.84
C SER A 619 -17.40 3.87 -25.13
N PRO A 620 -17.70 4.87 -25.96
CA PRO A 620 -17.04 5.06 -27.26
C PRO A 620 -15.54 5.36 -27.17
N LEU A 621 -15.00 5.59 -25.97
CA LEU A 621 -13.57 5.83 -25.72
C LEU A 621 -12.77 4.55 -25.39
N VAL A 622 -13.44 3.41 -25.23
CA VAL A 622 -12.82 2.19 -24.69
C VAL A 622 -12.88 1.08 -25.74
N SER A 623 -11.93 1.10 -26.67
CA SER A 623 -11.67 -0.03 -27.59
C SER A 623 -11.12 -1.28 -26.87
N SER A 624 -10.97 -1.26 -25.54
CA SER A 624 -10.24 -2.27 -24.76
C SER A 624 -11.08 -3.46 -24.26
N VAL A 625 -12.40 -3.52 -24.53
CA VAL A 625 -13.33 -4.55 -24.00
C VAL A 625 -13.07 -5.98 -24.53
N PHE A 626 -12.03 -6.20 -25.33
CA PHE A 626 -11.74 -7.50 -25.95
C PHE A 626 -10.58 -8.27 -25.30
N HIS A 627 -9.76 -7.67 -24.44
CA HIS A 627 -8.57 -8.36 -23.92
C HIS A 627 -8.93 -9.43 -22.88
N ARG A 628 -9.74 -9.11 -21.87
CA ARG A 628 -10.23 -10.11 -20.90
C ARG A 628 -11.04 -11.20 -21.59
N LYS A 629 -11.93 -10.82 -22.51
CA LYS A 629 -12.75 -11.78 -23.28
C LYS A 629 -11.87 -12.76 -24.07
N ARG A 630 -10.81 -12.27 -24.73
CA ARG A 630 -9.84 -13.11 -25.44
C ARG A 630 -9.20 -14.15 -24.50
N VAL A 631 -8.77 -13.75 -23.31
CA VAL A 631 -8.12 -14.64 -22.34
C VAL A 631 -9.08 -15.75 -21.89
N PHE A 632 -10.32 -15.41 -21.55
CA PHE A 632 -11.32 -16.39 -21.12
C PHE A 632 -11.72 -17.35 -22.25
N CYS A 633 -11.95 -16.85 -23.46
CA CYS A 633 -12.33 -17.72 -24.58
C CYS A 633 -11.22 -18.70 -24.99
N ASN A 634 -9.95 -18.33 -24.78
CA ASN A 634 -8.79 -19.14 -25.13
C ASN A 634 -8.16 -19.87 -23.94
N PHE A 635 -8.79 -19.85 -22.76
CA PHE A 635 -8.21 -20.43 -21.56
C PHE A 635 -8.11 -21.97 -21.69
N PRO A 636 -6.91 -22.57 -21.66
CA PRO A 636 -6.74 -24.00 -21.94
C PRO A 636 -7.47 -24.93 -20.98
N TYR A 637 -7.65 -24.50 -19.73
CA TYR A 637 -8.28 -25.28 -18.66
C TYR A 637 -9.70 -24.80 -18.35
N ALA A 638 -10.40 -24.27 -19.36
CA ALA A 638 -11.80 -23.89 -19.25
C ALA A 638 -12.70 -25.00 -18.65
N PRO A 639 -12.54 -26.29 -19.03
CA PRO A 639 -13.30 -27.38 -18.40
C PRO A 639 -13.06 -27.50 -16.89
N GLN A 640 -11.80 -27.48 -16.47
CA GLN A 640 -11.42 -27.61 -15.06
C GLN A 640 -11.90 -26.40 -14.24
N LEU A 641 -11.90 -25.20 -14.83
CA LEU A 641 -12.42 -24.00 -14.17
C LEU A 641 -13.93 -24.07 -13.96
N ALA A 642 -14.68 -24.58 -14.94
CA ALA A 642 -16.13 -24.81 -14.80
C ALA A 642 -16.43 -25.87 -13.72
N GLU A 643 -15.68 -26.98 -13.70
CA GLU A 643 -15.79 -28.00 -12.67
C GLU A 643 -15.47 -27.44 -11.27
N ALA A 644 -14.39 -26.66 -11.14
CA ALA A 644 -13.99 -26.04 -9.88
C ALA A 644 -15.07 -25.11 -9.31
N LEU A 645 -15.75 -24.34 -10.18
CA LEU A 645 -16.86 -23.47 -9.78
C LEU A 645 -18.05 -24.28 -9.23
N ILE A 646 -18.45 -25.35 -9.94
CA ILE A 646 -19.54 -26.23 -9.51
C ILE A 646 -19.17 -26.94 -8.20
N LYS A 647 -17.91 -27.34 -8.06
CA LYS A 647 -17.40 -27.99 -6.85
C LYS A 647 -17.45 -27.06 -5.63
N VAL A 648 -16.99 -25.82 -5.75
CA VAL A 648 -17.08 -24.86 -4.63
C VAL A 648 -18.53 -24.54 -4.29
N PHE A 649 -19.44 -24.42 -5.27
CA PHE A 649 -20.87 -24.21 -5.03
C PHE A 649 -21.46 -25.31 -4.14
N VAL A 650 -21.02 -26.55 -4.34
CA VAL A 650 -21.45 -27.71 -3.56
C VAL A 650 -20.78 -27.77 -2.19
N ASP A 651 -19.49 -27.45 -2.09
CA ASP A 651 -18.71 -27.56 -0.85
C ASP A 651 -19.10 -26.53 0.21
N ILE A 652 -19.59 -25.34 -0.17
CA ILE A 652 -19.99 -24.28 0.78
C ILE A 652 -21.29 -24.56 1.54
N GLU A 653 -21.97 -25.70 1.28
CA GLU A 653 -23.21 -26.07 1.98
C GLU A 653 -22.98 -26.51 3.44
N PHE A 654 -21.73 -26.79 3.86
CA PHE A 654 -21.42 -27.47 5.13
C PHE A 654 -21.28 -26.57 6.37
N THR A 655 -21.79 -25.35 6.37
CA THR A 655 -21.76 -24.48 7.55
C THR A 655 -22.97 -24.74 8.46
N GLY A 656 -22.84 -25.69 9.39
CA GLY A 656 -23.92 -26.11 10.32
C GLY A 656 -24.36 -25.08 11.38
N ASP A 657 -23.87 -23.84 11.32
CA ASP A 657 -24.27 -22.73 12.19
C ASP A 657 -25.42 -21.93 11.55
N PRO A 658 -26.56 -21.69 12.24
CA PRO A 658 -27.63 -20.83 11.76
C PRO A 658 -27.19 -19.44 11.29
N HIS A 659 -26.16 -18.83 11.91
CA HIS A 659 -25.60 -17.54 11.50
C HIS A 659 -24.85 -17.62 10.16
N GLN A 660 -24.43 -18.83 9.77
CA GLN A 660 -23.72 -19.09 8.51
C GLN A 660 -24.66 -19.61 7.41
N PHE A 661 -25.91 -19.95 7.73
CA PHE A 661 -26.86 -20.46 6.74
C PHE A 661 -27.12 -19.44 5.63
N GLU A 662 -27.38 -18.17 5.98
CA GLU A 662 -27.58 -17.12 4.96
C GLU A 662 -26.28 -16.70 4.27
N GLN A 663 -25.14 -16.90 4.93
CA GLN A 663 -23.82 -16.56 4.41
C GLN A 663 -23.50 -17.32 3.10
N LYS A 664 -23.99 -18.55 2.96
CA LYS A 664 -23.81 -19.34 1.73
C LYS A 664 -24.40 -18.65 0.49
N PHE A 665 -25.51 -17.93 0.65
CA PHE A 665 -26.12 -17.19 -0.46
C PHE A 665 -25.26 -16.01 -0.88
N ASN A 666 -24.60 -15.34 0.06
CA ASN A 666 -23.61 -14.31 -0.26
C ASN A 666 -22.43 -14.89 -1.06
N TYR A 667 -21.97 -16.10 -0.72
CA TYR A 667 -20.93 -16.80 -1.48
C TYR A 667 -21.39 -17.30 -2.85
N ARG A 668 -22.65 -17.71 -2.99
CA ARG A 668 -23.23 -18.14 -4.28
C ARG A 668 -23.51 -16.98 -5.21
N ARG A 669 -23.81 -15.79 -4.68
CA ARG A 669 -24.15 -14.59 -5.47
C ARG A 669 -23.18 -14.32 -6.63
N PRO A 670 -21.85 -14.26 -6.45
CA PRO A 670 -20.92 -14.06 -7.57
C PRO A 670 -20.87 -15.23 -8.56
N MET A 671 -21.30 -16.44 -8.16
CA MET A 671 -21.26 -17.63 -9.02
C MET A 671 -22.34 -17.60 -10.12
N TYR A 672 -23.49 -16.96 -9.92
CA TYR A 672 -24.56 -16.95 -10.92
C TYR A 672 -24.20 -16.18 -12.21
N PRO A 673 -23.62 -14.96 -12.16
CA PRO A 673 -23.09 -14.30 -13.35
C PRO A 673 -22.01 -15.13 -14.06
N ILE A 674 -21.13 -15.80 -13.31
CA ILE A 674 -20.08 -16.66 -13.87
C ILE A 674 -20.71 -17.86 -14.59
N LEU A 675 -21.67 -18.55 -13.96
CA LEU A 675 -22.38 -19.69 -14.56
C LEU A 675 -23.10 -19.27 -15.84
N ARG A 676 -23.74 -18.09 -15.86
CA ARG A 676 -24.37 -17.54 -17.06
C ARG A 676 -23.34 -17.31 -18.18
N TYR A 677 -22.19 -16.74 -17.86
CA TYR A 677 -21.11 -16.49 -18.83
C TYR A 677 -20.51 -17.80 -19.36
N MET A 678 -20.20 -18.75 -18.48
CA MET A 678 -19.71 -20.08 -18.84
C MET A 678 -20.72 -20.81 -19.70
N TRP A 679 -22.01 -20.75 -19.37
CA TRP A 679 -23.05 -21.29 -20.23
C TRP A 679 -23.09 -20.59 -21.58
N GLY A 680 -22.89 -19.27 -21.65
CA GLY A 680 -22.80 -18.54 -22.91
C GLY A 680 -21.60 -18.90 -23.81
N THR A 681 -20.61 -19.66 -23.32
CA THR A 681 -19.32 -19.89 -23.98
C THR A 681 -19.05 -21.39 -24.18
N ASP A 682 -18.89 -21.84 -25.43
CA ASP A 682 -18.88 -23.26 -25.80
C ASP A 682 -17.87 -24.13 -25.02
N CYS A 683 -16.62 -23.68 -24.86
CA CYS A 683 -15.57 -24.45 -24.18
C CYS A 683 -15.89 -24.74 -22.70
N TYR A 684 -16.64 -23.87 -22.03
CA TYR A 684 -17.10 -24.09 -20.66
C TYR A 684 -18.42 -24.87 -20.64
N ARG A 685 -19.36 -24.55 -21.55
CA ARG A 685 -20.67 -25.20 -21.64
C ARG A 685 -20.54 -26.71 -21.84
N GLU A 686 -19.66 -27.15 -22.74
CA GLU A 686 -19.47 -28.58 -23.01
C GLU A 686 -18.98 -29.33 -21.77
N SER A 687 -18.09 -28.75 -20.96
CA SER A 687 -17.66 -29.37 -19.70
C SER A 687 -18.80 -29.51 -18.68
N ILE A 688 -19.68 -28.50 -18.57
CA ILE A 688 -20.86 -28.58 -17.70
C ILE A 688 -21.81 -29.70 -18.19
N LYS A 689 -21.96 -29.85 -19.51
CA LYS A 689 -22.73 -30.94 -20.13
C LYS A 689 -22.10 -32.30 -19.85
N ASP A 690 -20.78 -32.43 -19.94
CA ASP A 690 -20.07 -33.68 -19.61
C ASP A 690 -20.30 -34.10 -18.14
N LEU A 691 -20.26 -33.15 -17.21
CA LEU A 691 -20.58 -33.39 -15.79
C LEU A 691 -22.04 -33.84 -15.60
N ALA A 692 -22.97 -33.26 -16.36
CA ALA A 692 -24.38 -33.63 -16.34
C ALA A 692 -24.63 -35.02 -16.94
N ASP A 693 -23.96 -35.36 -18.04
CA ASP A 693 -24.04 -36.66 -18.69
C ASP A 693 -23.44 -37.76 -17.81
N TYR A 694 -22.30 -37.48 -17.16
CA TYR A 694 -21.74 -38.36 -16.14
C TYR A 694 -22.73 -38.57 -14.99
N ALA A 695 -23.37 -37.51 -14.50
CA ALA A 695 -24.37 -37.61 -13.45
C ALA A 695 -25.58 -38.45 -13.88
N SER A 696 -26.07 -38.28 -15.11
CA SER A 696 -27.19 -39.06 -15.66
C SER A 696 -26.87 -40.55 -15.78
N LYS A 697 -25.62 -40.92 -16.03
CA LYS A 697 -25.18 -42.32 -16.12
C LYS A 697 -24.92 -42.96 -14.75
N ASN A 698 -24.74 -42.15 -13.70
CA ASN A 698 -24.30 -42.59 -12.37
C ASN A 698 -25.26 -42.14 -11.25
N LEU A 699 -26.56 -42.08 -11.53
CA LEU A 699 -27.58 -41.63 -10.56
C LEU A 699 -27.63 -42.49 -9.29
N GLU A 700 -27.33 -43.79 -9.41
CA GLU A 700 -27.36 -44.77 -8.33
C GLU A 700 -25.99 -45.00 -7.67
N ALA A 701 -24.99 -44.17 -8.00
CA ALA A 701 -23.67 -44.28 -7.38
C ALA A 701 -23.77 -44.02 -5.87
N MET A 702 -22.99 -44.79 -5.10
CA MET A 702 -22.94 -44.65 -3.63
C MET A 702 -22.63 -43.21 -3.19
N ASN A 703 -21.74 -42.54 -3.94
CA ASN A 703 -21.48 -41.12 -3.82
C ASN A 703 -22.16 -40.39 -4.98
N PRO A 704 -23.17 -39.54 -4.72
CA PRO A 704 -23.87 -38.81 -5.77
C PRO A 704 -22.89 -37.99 -6.62
N PRO A 705 -22.98 -38.06 -7.97
CA PRO A 705 -22.14 -37.29 -8.87
C PRO A 705 -22.20 -35.78 -8.58
N LEU A 706 -21.10 -35.06 -8.85
CA LEU A 706 -20.96 -33.64 -8.55
C LEU A 706 -22.13 -32.80 -9.08
N PHE A 707 -22.48 -32.98 -10.36
CA PHE A 707 -23.55 -32.20 -10.98
C PHE A 707 -24.94 -32.52 -10.38
N LEU A 708 -25.18 -33.77 -9.97
CA LEU A 708 -26.43 -34.14 -9.29
C LEU A 708 -26.53 -33.46 -7.92
N ARG A 709 -25.42 -33.37 -7.17
CA ARG A 709 -25.35 -32.62 -5.91
C ARG A 709 -25.61 -31.14 -6.15
N PHE A 710 -24.97 -30.56 -7.16
CA PHE A 710 -25.18 -29.17 -7.56
C PHE A 710 -26.65 -28.86 -7.87
N LEU A 711 -27.31 -29.64 -8.73
CA LEU A 711 -28.73 -29.45 -9.04
C LEU A 711 -29.62 -29.57 -7.81
N ASN A 712 -29.34 -30.53 -6.92
CA ASN A 712 -30.10 -30.69 -5.68
C ASN A 712 -30.02 -29.47 -4.77
N LEU A 713 -28.83 -28.86 -4.66
CA LEU A 713 -28.63 -27.64 -3.89
C LEU A 713 -29.26 -26.43 -4.57
N LEU A 714 -29.14 -26.31 -5.90
CA LEU A 714 -29.76 -25.23 -6.66
C LEU A 714 -31.29 -25.23 -6.50
N MET A 715 -31.91 -26.41 -6.47
CA MET A 715 -33.34 -26.55 -6.17
C MET A 715 -33.68 -26.25 -4.71
N ASN A 716 -32.84 -26.66 -3.74
CA ASN A 716 -33.04 -26.30 -2.33
C ASN A 716 -33.05 -24.78 -2.16
N ASP A 717 -32.08 -24.11 -2.78
CA ASP A 717 -31.94 -22.65 -2.76
C ASP A 717 -33.14 -21.97 -3.40
N ALA A 718 -33.58 -22.45 -4.58
CA ALA A 718 -34.76 -21.91 -5.25
C ALA A 718 -36.01 -21.99 -4.37
N ILE A 719 -36.20 -23.13 -3.68
CA ILE A 719 -37.32 -23.32 -2.75
C ILE A 719 -37.25 -22.29 -1.63
N PHE A 720 -36.11 -22.25 -0.91
CA PHE A 720 -35.94 -21.39 0.26
C PHE A 720 -36.02 -19.90 -0.09
N LEU A 721 -35.24 -19.45 -1.08
CA LEU A 721 -35.09 -18.04 -1.40
C LEU A 721 -36.41 -17.40 -1.83
N LEU A 722 -37.18 -18.12 -2.65
CA LEU A 722 -38.42 -17.59 -3.20
C LEU A 722 -39.55 -17.66 -2.17
N ASP A 723 -39.57 -18.66 -1.28
CA ASP A 723 -40.49 -18.70 -0.14
C ASP A 723 -40.24 -17.53 0.83
N GLU A 724 -38.98 -17.27 1.19
CA GLU A 724 -38.64 -16.13 2.06
C GLU A 724 -38.96 -14.79 1.39
N ALA A 725 -38.67 -14.63 0.10
CA ALA A 725 -39.05 -13.44 -0.66
C ALA A 725 -40.58 -13.18 -0.60
N ILE A 726 -41.39 -14.21 -0.81
CA ILE A 726 -42.86 -14.16 -0.72
C ILE A 726 -43.30 -13.74 0.69
N GLN A 727 -42.70 -14.32 1.74
CA GLN A 727 -43.00 -13.99 3.13
C GLN A 727 -42.67 -12.53 3.47
N TYR A 728 -41.48 -12.05 3.09
CA TYR A 728 -41.09 -10.66 3.34
C TYR A 728 -41.96 -9.67 2.58
N LEU A 729 -42.27 -9.91 1.31
CA LEU A 729 -43.19 -9.05 0.53
C LEU A 729 -44.58 -8.98 1.16
N SER A 730 -45.09 -10.10 1.68
CA SER A 730 -46.37 -10.13 2.41
C SER A 730 -46.31 -9.27 3.68
N LYS A 731 -45.25 -9.41 4.49
CA LYS A 731 -45.02 -8.58 5.70
C LYS A 731 -44.92 -7.09 5.37
N ILE A 732 -44.14 -6.73 4.34
CA ILE A 732 -44.00 -5.36 3.85
C ILE A 732 -45.35 -4.80 3.45
N LYS A 733 -46.15 -5.57 2.68
CA LYS A 733 -47.46 -5.13 2.24
C LYS A 733 -48.39 -4.84 3.42
N ILE A 734 -48.41 -5.71 4.43
CA ILE A 734 -49.21 -5.51 5.64
C ILE A 734 -48.78 -4.21 6.32
N GLN A 735 -47.48 -3.99 6.54
CA GLN A 735 -46.97 -2.78 7.16
C GLN A 735 -47.23 -1.51 6.34
N GLN A 736 -47.16 -1.57 5.00
CA GLN A 736 -47.52 -0.46 4.13
C GLN A 736 -49.01 -0.10 4.26
N ILE A 737 -49.90 -1.10 4.39
CA ILE A 737 -51.33 -0.87 4.61
C ILE A 737 -51.60 -0.25 5.99
N GLU A 738 -50.98 -0.78 7.06
CA GLU A 738 -51.09 -0.21 8.41
C GLU A 738 -50.65 1.26 8.42
N LYS A 739 -49.52 1.56 7.77
CA LYS A 739 -48.99 2.91 7.64
C LYS A 739 -49.94 3.83 6.88
N ASP A 740 -50.49 3.38 5.76
CA ASP A 740 -51.42 4.16 4.92
C ASP A 740 -52.77 4.44 5.60
N ARG A 741 -53.20 3.55 6.49
CA ARG A 741 -54.42 3.73 7.28
C ARG A 741 -54.23 4.68 8.46
N GLY A 742 -53.04 5.23 8.66
CA GLY A 742 -52.72 6.09 9.79
C GLY A 742 -52.59 5.34 11.12
N GLU A 743 -52.54 4.00 11.11
CA GLU A 743 -52.46 3.21 12.35
C GLU A 743 -51.17 3.52 13.13
N TRP A 744 -50.10 3.92 12.42
CA TRP A 744 -48.81 4.28 12.99
C TRP A 744 -48.80 5.65 13.67
N GLU A 745 -49.73 6.53 13.33
CA GLU A 745 -49.85 7.86 13.95
C GLU A 745 -50.36 7.77 15.40
N SER A 746 -51.04 6.68 15.72
CA SER A 746 -51.53 6.37 17.07
C SER A 746 -50.48 5.72 17.99
N LEU A 747 -49.32 5.34 17.45
CA LEU A 747 -48.25 4.67 18.20
C LEU A 747 -47.36 5.67 18.96
N THR A 748 -46.70 5.20 20.01
CA THR A 748 -45.64 5.98 20.67
C THR A 748 -44.48 6.26 19.71
N PRO A 749 -43.72 7.35 19.90
CA PRO A 749 -42.56 7.67 19.06
C PRO A 749 -41.53 6.53 18.96
N GLU A 750 -41.36 5.75 20.03
CA GLU A 750 -40.49 4.58 20.07
C GLU A 750 -41.03 3.43 19.21
N ALA A 751 -42.31 3.06 19.40
CA ALA A 751 -42.95 1.97 18.66
C ALA A 751 -43.07 2.30 17.16
N ARG A 752 -43.30 3.58 16.82
CA ARG A 752 -43.28 4.05 15.43
C ARG A 752 -41.89 3.90 14.82
N ARG A 753 -40.83 4.32 15.53
CA ARG A 753 -39.44 4.13 15.08
C ARG A 753 -39.11 2.65 14.87
N GLU A 754 -39.58 1.77 15.75
CA GLU A 754 -39.40 0.32 15.62
C GLU A 754 -40.11 -0.24 14.38
N LYS A 755 -41.36 0.17 14.12
CA LYS A 755 -42.11 -0.19 12.90
C LYS A 755 -41.42 0.32 11.63
N GLU A 756 -40.92 1.55 11.64
CA GLU A 756 -40.18 2.15 10.53
C GLU A 756 -38.86 1.39 10.26
N ALA A 757 -38.09 1.08 11.31
CA ALA A 757 -36.87 0.28 11.21
C ALA A 757 -37.16 -1.15 10.71
N GLY A 758 -38.24 -1.76 11.21
CA GLY A 758 -38.69 -3.09 10.77
C GLY A 758 -39.06 -3.13 9.29
N LEU A 759 -39.77 -2.10 8.79
CA LEU A 759 -40.11 -1.99 7.37
C LEU A 759 -38.87 -1.90 6.49
N GLN A 760 -37.89 -1.08 6.89
CA GLN A 760 -36.62 -0.97 6.18
C GLN A 760 -35.84 -2.30 6.18
N MET A 761 -35.79 -2.99 7.33
CA MET A 761 -35.13 -4.28 7.46
C MET A 761 -35.78 -5.34 6.54
N PHE A 762 -37.12 -5.46 6.56
CA PHE A 762 -37.83 -6.37 5.67
C PHE A 762 -37.61 -6.01 4.20
N GLY A 763 -37.57 -4.72 3.86
CA GLY A 763 -37.27 -4.27 2.51
C GLY A 763 -35.90 -4.75 2.01
N GLN A 764 -34.85 -4.62 2.83
CA GLN A 764 -33.51 -5.09 2.49
C GLN A 764 -33.46 -6.62 2.32
N LEU A 765 -34.10 -7.37 3.22
CA LEU A 765 -34.19 -8.83 3.16
C LEU A 765 -34.97 -9.29 1.92
N ALA A 766 -36.13 -8.69 1.64
CA ALA A 766 -36.93 -8.98 0.45
C ALA A 766 -36.12 -8.76 -0.82
N ARG A 767 -35.40 -7.64 -0.90
CA ARG A 767 -34.56 -7.30 -2.04
C ARG A 767 -33.48 -8.35 -2.30
N PHE A 768 -32.74 -8.74 -1.26
CA PHE A 768 -31.72 -9.78 -1.37
C PHE A 768 -32.31 -11.10 -1.88
N HIS A 769 -33.38 -11.57 -1.24
CA HIS A 769 -34.02 -12.84 -1.61
C HIS A 769 -34.62 -12.82 -3.03
N ASN A 770 -35.19 -11.69 -3.46
CA ASN A 770 -35.69 -11.52 -4.83
C ASN A 770 -34.57 -11.59 -5.88
N ILE A 771 -33.45 -10.89 -5.64
CA ILE A 771 -32.28 -10.94 -6.55
C ILE A 771 -31.80 -12.39 -6.68
N MET A 772 -31.55 -13.05 -5.54
CA MET A 772 -31.05 -14.43 -5.52
C MET A 772 -32.04 -15.42 -6.14
N SER A 773 -33.35 -15.23 -5.94
CA SER A 773 -34.39 -16.05 -6.57
C SER A 773 -34.39 -15.92 -8.09
N ASN A 774 -34.30 -14.68 -8.61
CA ASN A 774 -34.21 -14.43 -10.05
C ASN A 774 -32.98 -15.11 -10.66
N GLU A 775 -31.82 -14.97 -10.01
CA GLU A 775 -30.56 -15.59 -10.45
C GLU A 775 -30.64 -17.13 -10.45
N THR A 776 -31.26 -17.71 -9.40
CA THR A 776 -31.41 -19.16 -9.26
C THR A 776 -32.37 -19.75 -10.29
N ILE A 777 -33.55 -19.15 -10.47
CA ILE A 777 -34.54 -19.60 -11.47
C ILE A 777 -34.02 -19.37 -12.89
N GLY A 778 -33.34 -18.25 -13.15
CA GLY A 778 -32.67 -18.00 -14.43
C GLY A 778 -31.60 -19.04 -14.74
N THR A 779 -30.87 -19.51 -13.73
CA THR A 779 -29.89 -20.60 -13.87
C THR A 779 -30.54 -21.91 -14.26
N LEU A 780 -31.64 -22.30 -13.61
CA LEU A 780 -32.42 -23.47 -14.01
C LEU A 780 -32.97 -23.33 -15.44
N SER A 781 -33.40 -22.13 -15.82
CA SER A 781 -33.91 -21.84 -17.17
C SER A 781 -32.90 -22.14 -18.26
N PHE A 782 -31.66 -21.64 -18.16
CA PHE A 782 -30.66 -21.93 -19.18
C PHE A 782 -30.10 -23.35 -19.09
N LEU A 783 -29.95 -23.95 -17.90
CA LEU A 783 -29.46 -25.33 -17.80
C LEU A 783 -30.42 -26.31 -18.49
N THR A 784 -31.73 -26.09 -18.33
CA THR A 784 -32.76 -26.95 -18.94
C THR A 784 -32.86 -26.81 -20.46
N SER A 785 -32.26 -25.78 -21.07
CA SER A 785 -32.31 -25.60 -22.53
C SER A 785 -31.62 -26.75 -23.27
N GLU A 786 -30.51 -27.25 -22.72
CA GLU A 786 -29.72 -28.34 -23.30
C GLU A 786 -29.64 -29.59 -22.42
N ILE A 787 -29.60 -29.46 -21.09
CA ILE A 787 -29.55 -30.61 -20.17
C ILE A 787 -30.99 -31.01 -19.83
N LYS A 788 -31.54 -31.99 -20.55
CA LYS A 788 -32.95 -32.39 -20.39
C LYS A 788 -33.14 -33.73 -19.69
N SER A 789 -32.32 -34.73 -20.03
CA SER A 789 -32.43 -36.13 -19.56
C SER A 789 -32.46 -36.21 -18.03
N LEU A 790 -31.57 -35.48 -17.37
CA LEU A 790 -31.44 -35.47 -15.91
C LEU A 790 -32.68 -34.89 -15.23
N PHE A 791 -33.22 -33.79 -15.76
CA PHE A 791 -34.38 -33.07 -15.21
C PHE A 791 -35.70 -33.84 -15.34
N VAL A 792 -35.83 -34.70 -16.36
CA VAL A 792 -37.03 -35.52 -16.57
C VAL A 792 -36.93 -36.90 -15.91
N HIS A 793 -35.78 -37.25 -15.34
CA HIS A 793 -35.61 -38.52 -14.64
C HIS A 793 -36.55 -38.56 -13.42
N PRO A 794 -37.25 -39.69 -13.14
CA PRO A 794 -38.23 -39.78 -12.04
C PRO A 794 -37.72 -39.28 -10.69
N PHE A 795 -36.42 -39.49 -10.42
CA PHE A 795 -35.74 -39.03 -9.21
C PHE A 795 -35.78 -37.50 -9.00
N LEU A 796 -35.69 -36.68 -10.06
CA LEU A 796 -35.70 -35.22 -9.97
C LEU A 796 -37.03 -34.60 -10.43
N ALA A 797 -37.71 -35.25 -11.38
CA ALA A 797 -38.85 -34.66 -12.08
C ALA A 797 -39.99 -34.23 -11.13
N GLU A 798 -40.39 -35.09 -10.18
CA GLU A 798 -41.48 -34.78 -9.25
C GLU A 798 -41.18 -33.56 -8.39
N ARG A 799 -39.93 -33.44 -7.95
CA ARG A 799 -39.46 -32.33 -7.13
C ARG A 799 -39.47 -31.01 -7.88
N ILE A 800 -38.97 -31.01 -9.12
CA ILE A 800 -38.94 -29.82 -9.99
C ILE A 800 -40.36 -29.39 -10.35
N ILE A 801 -41.23 -30.34 -10.72
CA ILE A 801 -42.63 -30.06 -11.04
C ILE A 801 -43.33 -29.43 -9.83
N SER A 802 -43.15 -30.01 -8.64
CA SER A 802 -43.76 -29.51 -7.40
C SER A 802 -43.32 -28.08 -7.09
N MET A 803 -42.01 -27.82 -7.16
CA MET A 803 -41.41 -26.51 -6.94
C MET A 803 -41.93 -25.46 -7.94
N LEU A 804 -41.84 -25.74 -9.25
CA LEU A 804 -42.26 -24.80 -10.28
C LEU A 804 -43.77 -24.53 -10.24
N ASN A 805 -44.59 -25.56 -10.03
CA ASN A 805 -46.05 -25.42 -9.92
C ASN A 805 -46.43 -24.55 -8.72
N TYR A 806 -45.78 -24.82 -7.57
CA TYR A 806 -46.00 -24.07 -6.33
C TYR A 806 -45.72 -22.58 -6.55
N PHE A 807 -44.58 -22.24 -7.15
CA PHE A 807 -44.23 -20.84 -7.39
C PHE A 807 -45.09 -20.17 -8.46
N LEU A 808 -45.38 -20.86 -9.55
CA LEU A 808 -46.26 -20.34 -10.59
C LEU A 808 -47.65 -20.01 -10.00
N GLN A 809 -48.21 -20.89 -9.17
CA GLN A 809 -49.48 -20.64 -8.50
C GLN A 809 -49.46 -19.40 -7.60
N HIS A 810 -48.33 -19.09 -6.95
CA HIS A 810 -48.20 -17.86 -6.15
C HIS A 810 -48.06 -16.60 -7.01
N LEU A 811 -47.39 -16.70 -8.17
CA LEU A 811 -47.11 -15.56 -9.05
C LEU A 811 -48.29 -15.19 -9.97
N VAL A 812 -49.09 -16.17 -10.41
CA VAL A 812 -50.23 -15.91 -11.33
C VAL A 812 -51.60 -16.18 -10.72
N GLY A 813 -51.66 -16.82 -9.55
CA GLY A 813 -52.91 -17.17 -8.87
C GLY A 813 -53.45 -16.07 -7.92
N PRO A 814 -54.53 -16.36 -7.18
CA PRO A 814 -55.15 -15.39 -6.26
C PRO A 814 -54.19 -14.94 -5.14
N LYS A 815 -53.18 -15.75 -4.82
CA LYS A 815 -52.14 -15.43 -3.83
C LYS A 815 -51.23 -14.27 -4.25
N MET A 816 -51.11 -13.96 -5.54
CA MET A 816 -50.33 -12.81 -6.05
C MET A 816 -50.82 -11.49 -5.46
N GLY A 817 -52.12 -11.42 -5.14
CA GLY A 817 -52.69 -10.28 -4.43
C GLY A 817 -51.92 -9.93 -3.15
N ALA A 818 -51.49 -10.93 -2.37
CA ALA A 818 -50.74 -10.72 -1.12
C ALA A 818 -49.32 -10.18 -1.33
N LEU A 819 -48.78 -10.29 -2.54
CA LEU A 819 -47.41 -9.89 -2.90
C LEU A 819 -47.35 -8.51 -3.57
N LYS A 820 -48.51 -7.91 -3.86
CA LYS A 820 -48.62 -6.60 -4.50
C LYS A 820 -48.29 -5.46 -3.53
N VAL A 821 -47.00 -5.19 -3.36
CA VAL A 821 -46.45 -3.99 -2.70
C VAL A 821 -46.56 -2.75 -3.62
N LYS A 822 -46.35 -1.56 -3.07
CA LYS A 822 -46.49 -0.28 -3.80
C LYS A 822 -45.55 -0.15 -5.00
N ASP A 823 -44.27 -0.46 -4.79
CA ASP A 823 -43.23 -0.39 -5.80
C ASP A 823 -42.45 -1.71 -5.82
N PHE A 824 -42.55 -2.45 -6.92
CA PHE A 824 -41.80 -3.70 -7.09
C PHE A 824 -40.30 -3.47 -7.31
N SER A 825 -39.93 -2.32 -7.89
CA SER A 825 -38.54 -2.01 -8.22
C SER A 825 -37.71 -1.74 -6.96
N GLU A 826 -38.31 -1.16 -5.92
CA GLU A 826 -37.69 -0.94 -4.61
C GLU A 826 -37.09 -2.23 -4.02
N PHE A 827 -37.77 -3.36 -4.25
CA PHE A 827 -37.39 -4.66 -3.70
C PHE A 827 -36.84 -5.63 -4.76
N ASP A 828 -36.46 -5.15 -5.95
CA ASP A 828 -35.99 -5.98 -7.08
C ASP A 828 -36.93 -7.16 -7.41
N PHE A 829 -38.23 -7.03 -7.12
CA PHE A 829 -39.22 -8.08 -7.37
C PHE A 829 -39.68 -8.01 -8.83
N LYS A 830 -39.32 -9.02 -9.64
CA LYS A 830 -39.63 -9.07 -11.08
C LYS A 830 -40.55 -10.25 -11.40
N PRO A 831 -41.83 -10.23 -10.97
CA PRO A 831 -42.72 -11.39 -11.10
C PRO A 831 -42.95 -11.81 -12.55
N GLN A 832 -42.97 -10.86 -13.49
CA GLN A 832 -43.11 -11.16 -14.92
C GLN A 832 -41.92 -11.96 -15.46
N GLN A 833 -40.69 -11.59 -15.06
CA GLN A 833 -39.48 -12.30 -15.44
C GLN A 833 -39.47 -13.71 -14.84
N LEU A 834 -39.77 -13.85 -13.54
CA LEU A 834 -39.87 -15.14 -12.88
C LEU A 834 -40.88 -16.07 -13.56
N VAL A 835 -42.07 -15.56 -13.90
CA VAL A 835 -43.07 -16.34 -14.64
C VAL A 835 -42.54 -16.74 -16.02
N SER A 836 -41.90 -15.81 -16.74
CA SER A 836 -41.28 -16.10 -18.04
C SER A 836 -40.23 -17.21 -17.96
N ASP A 837 -39.34 -17.15 -16.97
CA ASP A 837 -38.28 -18.15 -16.77
C ASP A 837 -38.88 -19.51 -16.37
N ILE A 838 -39.85 -19.53 -15.46
CA ILE A 838 -40.58 -20.75 -15.09
C ILE A 838 -41.28 -21.38 -16.31
N CYS A 839 -41.98 -20.58 -17.11
CA CYS A 839 -42.60 -21.04 -18.35
C CYS A 839 -41.58 -21.56 -19.36
N THR A 840 -40.42 -20.91 -19.47
CA THR A 840 -39.32 -21.35 -20.34
C THR A 840 -38.79 -22.72 -19.91
N ILE A 841 -38.63 -22.96 -18.61
CA ILE A 841 -38.26 -24.28 -18.07
C ILE A 841 -39.29 -25.35 -18.49
N TYR A 842 -40.60 -25.07 -18.36
CA TYR A 842 -41.63 -26.01 -18.82
C TYR A 842 -41.54 -26.29 -20.32
N LEU A 843 -41.30 -25.27 -21.15
CA LEU A 843 -41.17 -25.42 -22.60
C LEU A 843 -39.94 -26.28 -22.96
N ASN A 844 -38.81 -26.02 -22.30
CA ASN A 844 -37.56 -26.75 -22.50
C ASN A 844 -37.73 -28.26 -22.23
N LEU A 845 -38.40 -28.60 -21.11
CA LEU A 845 -38.61 -29.97 -20.65
C LEU A 845 -39.79 -30.66 -21.33
N GLY A 846 -40.80 -29.92 -21.79
CA GLY A 846 -42.00 -30.44 -22.44
C GLY A 846 -41.73 -31.08 -23.81
N TYR A 847 -40.73 -30.60 -24.54
CA TYR A 847 -40.42 -31.06 -25.90
C TYR A 847 -39.91 -32.52 -25.96
N LEU A 848 -39.34 -33.04 -24.88
CA LEU A 848 -38.78 -34.40 -24.83
C LEU A 848 -39.87 -35.48 -24.99
N ARG A 849 -41.11 -35.19 -24.55
CA ARG A 849 -42.23 -36.14 -24.58
C ARG A 849 -42.87 -36.30 -25.97
N LEU A 850 -42.69 -35.33 -26.87
CA LEU A 850 -43.23 -35.39 -28.24
C LEU A 850 -42.33 -36.19 -29.19
N VAL A 851 -41.01 -36.23 -28.93
CA VAL A 851 -40.05 -36.98 -29.76
C VAL A 851 -40.04 -38.48 -29.41
N LEU A 852 -40.19 -38.85 -28.14
CA LEU A 852 -40.29 -40.25 -27.70
C LEU A 852 -41.67 -40.89 -27.94
N ARG A 853 -42.64 -40.13 -28.49
CA ARG A 853 -44.00 -40.59 -28.84
C ARG A 853 -44.24 -40.66 -30.36
N LYS A 854 -43.20 -40.60 -31.21
CA LYS A 854 -43.35 -41.05 -32.60
C LYS A 854 -43.10 -42.57 -32.64
N PRO A 855 -44.05 -43.36 -33.18
CA PRO A 855 -43.98 -44.82 -33.19
C PRO A 855 -42.82 -45.35 -34.02
#